data_AF-A0A975D376-F1
#
_entry.id   AF-A0A975D376-F1
#
_cell.length_a   1.000
_cell.length_b   1.000
_cell.length_c   1.000
_cell.angle_alpha   90.00
_cell.angle_beta   90.00
_cell.angle_gamma   90.00
#
_symmetry.space_group_name_H-M   'P 1'
#
loop_
_entity.id
_entity.type
_entity.pdbx_description
1 polymer ?
#
loop_
_entity_poly.entity_id
_entity_poly.type
_entity_poly.pdbx_seq_one_letter_code
_entity_poly.pdbx_strand_id
1 'polypeptide(L)'
;MATTVAGVGASLATIATIASVASAGLSIAAAAAYKRPPLTGSPTTFNSDPSAGIPYLMGRTWNAGNIVYWDTTDTSDKGDNDRQTFVVIISGAGPIEEIEAFKSDQVVVPFDTNGSALGFYNDFMWQKTQLGLTPEPAALTIPADPVPVPGWTAAHKLSGYAAAMWRMRFDTKGKKFQNGTPKPGWIAKGVKVYDPRLDSTYPGGSGACRALDESTYVYSENPFLHGLTWCLGRWQNGIRILGIGALLAMIDVPAFVEGANVADLNGWKIGGVAYSTDNKYETLVSMLQAGCGEPMPLGAKISCFVNSPKVSLDTITIKDLSGSVRVQATQARRDRINGIIPRYRSEAHNWEVISAAPVRVPEHVAFDGGERTKEADYVFVQDLKQVATLARYGIENSREFGPIDIPLRPRWIGYKPGDAVTVTIPEVGLNDQKILLTNRDIDPATGCPRFSARSETDAKHPFALGQTTTAPPTPGVTGPPINPVPGPGVWVISATSISDGSTTLPALVIDGSIDSSSSDAIVFEYREWFSGIGDEAGWIGAGIEPPETTQKVIPGVLPATSYQAAVRYRRQGVIGNRLLLGPITTPLFELEAIANIVADGILDRSEKPRIVQDYTVILAEQAGIDARASAQGVTTQKTAYDAAITALTAYLNGLSPDFDDYATDTAIDRATFIAKFRDVYVARQAVLNEIAKIAYDQAVNAIAAAANAQDTADGKIDTFYQTTPPASASEGDLWFDIDDANKLYTFRSGVWTLTADTRVAAAVTAAAGAQATADGKVTTFYSTSTPTATALGDLWYNSSTNQLRRWSGSSWVQVATIGADWATNIANIPTEVNDGRIGDGLNPDGTIKPMRVGTTAMIDNSVSKTFGVTSAGTLTGSGSYAWQDALSYTILMDEPGQILLWADIQQAYASGTLPMSWQIRFLVDGSQVGTPKGGAGWGTDSGSIQRITNSLSAGTHTVKLQWRANTTDLGLSDAAMFGMGRFNK
;
A
#
# COMPACT_ATOMS: atom_id res chain seq x y z
N MET A 1 -6.16 17.34 62.85
CA MET A 1 -7.17 18.37 63.19
C MET A 1 -8.12 18.50 62.01
N ALA A 2 -9.41 18.43 62.29
CA ALA A 2 -10.48 18.38 61.31
C ALA A 2 -10.75 19.77 60.71
N THR A 3 -10.88 19.85 59.38
CA THR A 3 -11.51 20.98 58.70
C THR A 3 -12.22 20.49 57.44
N THR A 4 -13.52 20.21 57.62
CA THR A 4 -14.64 20.44 56.68
C THR A 4 -14.34 20.41 55.18
N VAL A 5 -14.53 19.24 54.56
CA VAL A 5 -14.83 19.13 53.11
C VAL A 5 -16.33 19.37 52.94
N ALA A 6 -16.68 20.53 52.38
CA ALA A 6 -18.05 20.84 51.97
C ALA A 6 -18.40 20.02 50.73
N GLY A 7 -19.43 19.18 50.85
CA GLY A 7 -19.89 18.31 49.79
C GLY A 7 -20.46 19.08 48.60
N VAL A 8 -19.95 18.77 47.42
CA VAL A 8 -20.71 18.88 46.17
C VAL A 8 -21.22 17.47 45.90
N GLY A 9 -22.45 17.22 46.35
CA GLY A 9 -23.19 16.03 45.97
C GLY A 9 -23.51 16.08 44.48
N ALA A 10 -22.63 15.50 43.66
CA ALA A 10 -23.01 15.08 42.33
C ALA A 10 -23.95 13.87 42.49
N SER A 11 -25.25 14.13 42.40
CA SER A 11 -26.29 13.12 42.40
C SER A 11 -25.95 11.99 41.42
N LEU A 12 -25.96 10.75 41.91
CA LEU A 12 -25.81 9.47 41.20
C LEU A 12 -26.74 9.26 39.97
N ALA A 13 -27.53 10.25 39.59
CA ALA A 13 -28.55 10.16 38.54
C ALA A 13 -28.04 10.49 37.12
N THR A 14 -26.87 11.14 36.96
CA THR A 14 -26.33 11.51 35.63
C THR A 14 -25.34 10.50 35.03
N ILE A 15 -25.04 9.40 35.75
CA ILE A 15 -24.30 8.25 35.20
C ILE A 15 -25.26 7.10 34.82
N ALA A 16 -26.53 7.16 35.26
CA ALA A 16 -27.50 6.09 35.05
C ALA A 16 -28.30 6.16 33.73
N THR A 17 -28.24 7.27 32.97
CA THR A 17 -29.03 7.44 31.73
C THR A 17 -28.40 6.87 30.46
N ILE A 18 -27.29 6.13 30.55
CA ILE A 18 -26.74 5.32 29.45
C ILE A 18 -27.07 3.81 29.63
N ALA A 19 -27.76 3.43 30.72
CA ALA A 19 -27.93 2.02 31.10
C ALA A 19 -29.31 1.39 30.80
N SER A 20 -30.24 2.05 30.09
CA SER A 20 -31.61 1.52 29.91
C SER A 20 -32.18 1.53 28.48
N VAL A 21 -31.34 1.47 27.44
CA VAL A 21 -31.80 0.99 26.12
C VAL A 21 -31.35 -0.45 25.94
N ALA A 22 -32.22 -1.35 26.37
CA ALA A 22 -32.10 -2.78 26.19
C ALA A 22 -32.18 -3.18 24.70
N SER A 23 -31.38 -4.17 24.33
CA SER A 23 -31.60 -5.11 23.21
C SER A 23 -31.59 -4.58 21.76
N ALA A 24 -30.57 -3.81 21.38
CA ALA A 24 -30.21 -3.65 19.97
C ALA A 24 -28.69 -3.68 19.78
N GLY A 25 -28.14 -4.88 19.62
CA GLY A 25 -26.89 -5.14 18.87
C GLY A 25 -25.71 -4.20 19.11
N LEU A 26 -25.20 -4.09 20.34
CA LEU A 26 -23.82 -3.67 20.56
C LEU A 26 -22.91 -4.88 20.27
N SER A 27 -22.76 -5.21 18.99
CA SER A 27 -21.73 -6.11 18.52
C SER A 27 -20.37 -5.46 18.74
N ILE A 28 -19.75 -5.73 19.88
CA ILE A 28 -18.30 -5.55 20.07
C ILE A 28 -17.52 -6.34 18.98
N ALA A 29 -18.13 -7.35 18.37
CA ALA A 29 -17.63 -8.01 17.16
C ALA A 29 -17.52 -7.11 15.91
N ALA A 30 -18.15 -5.93 15.88
CA ALA A 30 -18.02 -4.93 14.82
C ALA A 30 -17.00 -3.81 15.13
N ALA A 31 -16.22 -3.93 16.21
CA ALA A 31 -15.14 -2.99 16.51
C ALA A 31 -14.06 -2.94 15.42
N ALA A 32 -13.89 -4.02 14.64
CA ALA A 32 -13.00 -4.08 13.48
C ALA A 32 -13.43 -3.16 12.31
N ALA A 33 -14.64 -2.58 12.35
CA ALA A 33 -15.20 -1.76 11.27
C ALA A 33 -15.73 -0.38 11.71
N TYR A 34 -15.37 0.10 12.91
CA TYR A 34 -15.68 1.50 13.23
C TYR A 34 -14.89 2.43 12.32
N LYS A 35 -15.60 3.35 11.67
CA LYS A 35 -15.01 4.58 11.17
C LYS A 35 -14.67 5.39 12.43
N ARG A 36 -13.47 5.12 12.97
CA ARG A 36 -12.96 5.71 14.21
C ARG A 36 -12.69 7.19 13.94
N PRO A 37 -13.15 8.12 14.79
CA PRO A 37 -13.29 9.51 14.35
C PRO A 37 -11.95 10.17 14.07
N PRO A 38 -11.90 11.11 13.11
CA PRO A 38 -10.71 11.89 12.87
C PRO A 38 -10.41 12.71 14.13
N LEU A 39 -9.18 12.60 14.66
CA LEU A 39 -8.70 13.52 15.70
C LEU A 39 -8.80 14.96 15.19
N THR A 40 -9.21 15.88 16.06
CA THR A 40 -9.39 17.28 15.69
C THR A 40 -8.08 18.04 15.87
N GLY A 41 -7.64 18.74 14.81
CA GLY A 41 -6.37 19.46 14.77
C GLY A 41 -5.28 18.68 14.03
N SER A 42 -4.48 19.38 13.22
CA SER A 42 -3.36 18.79 12.50
C SER A 42 -2.06 19.09 13.25
N PRO A 43 -1.34 18.08 13.76
CA PRO A 43 -0.03 18.27 14.40
C PRO A 43 1.04 18.81 13.45
N THR A 44 0.74 18.88 12.16
CA THR A 44 1.64 19.35 11.10
C THR A 44 1.44 20.82 10.76
N THR A 45 0.35 21.43 11.23
CA THR A 45 0.01 22.82 10.93
C THR A 45 0.51 23.75 12.01
N PHE A 46 1.30 24.75 11.62
CA PHE A 46 1.74 25.83 12.49
C PHE A 46 0.75 26.99 12.38
N ASN A 47 -0.09 27.18 13.40
CA ASN A 47 -1.09 28.26 13.43
C ASN A 47 -1.20 28.92 14.81
N SER A 48 -1.81 30.11 14.82
CA SER A 48 -2.09 30.90 16.02
C SER A 48 -3.58 30.84 16.36
N ASP A 49 -4.13 29.64 16.50
CA ASP A 49 -5.52 29.46 16.89
C ASP A 49 -5.68 29.58 18.42
N PRO A 50 -6.32 30.66 18.93
CA PRO A 50 -6.53 30.84 20.37
C PRO A 50 -7.49 29.81 20.97
N SER A 51 -8.26 29.08 20.14
CA SER A 51 -9.17 28.02 20.57
C SER A 51 -8.55 26.63 20.48
N ALA A 52 -7.28 26.52 20.10
CA ALA A 52 -6.60 25.23 19.97
C ALA A 52 -6.55 24.49 21.32
N GLY A 53 -6.87 23.20 21.30
CA GLY A 53 -6.75 22.35 22.48
C GLY A 53 -5.30 22.23 22.96
N ILE A 54 -5.10 21.90 24.23
CA ILE A 54 -3.79 21.60 24.79
C ILE A 54 -3.26 20.30 24.14
N PRO A 55 -2.08 20.30 23.50
CA PRO A 55 -1.51 19.10 22.90
C PRO A 55 -1.01 18.13 23.97
N TYR A 56 -1.25 16.83 23.81
CA TYR A 56 -0.75 15.73 24.63
C TYR A 56 0.12 14.83 23.76
N LEU A 57 1.43 15.03 23.83
CA LEU A 57 2.40 14.35 22.98
C LEU A 57 2.78 12.99 23.58
N MET A 58 2.61 11.92 22.81
CA MET A 58 2.83 10.53 23.23
C MET A 58 3.96 9.88 22.42
N GLY A 59 4.78 9.07 23.10
CA GLY A 59 5.93 8.41 22.51
C GLY A 59 6.91 9.38 21.86
N ARG A 60 7.73 8.92 20.91
CA ARG A 60 8.53 9.81 20.05
C ARG A 60 7.73 10.23 18.83
N THR A 61 7.45 11.51 18.65
CA THR A 61 6.71 12.00 17.46
C THR A 61 7.09 13.44 17.10
N TRP A 62 6.58 13.90 15.96
CA TRP A 62 6.69 15.29 15.53
C TRP A 62 5.42 16.09 15.83
N ASN A 63 5.63 17.32 16.27
CA ASN A 63 4.57 18.30 16.44
C ASN A 63 5.05 19.70 16.03
N ALA A 64 4.26 20.41 15.22
CA ALA A 64 4.47 21.82 14.90
C ALA A 64 4.10 22.73 16.10
N GLY A 65 3.32 22.23 17.06
CA GLY A 65 2.95 22.95 18.28
C GLY A 65 1.98 24.12 18.04
N ASN A 66 1.44 24.65 19.14
CA ASN A 66 0.47 25.75 19.11
C ASN A 66 1.14 27.06 19.50
N ILE A 67 0.94 28.12 18.72
CA ILE A 67 1.47 29.45 19.03
C ILE A 67 0.64 30.08 20.15
N VAL A 68 1.28 30.42 21.27
CA VAL A 68 0.65 31.12 22.41
C VAL A 68 1.10 32.57 22.58
N TYR A 69 2.19 32.93 21.91
CA TYR A 69 2.65 34.31 21.82
C TYR A 69 3.31 34.53 20.45
N TRP A 70 3.00 35.66 19.84
CA TRP A 70 3.64 36.11 18.62
C TRP A 70 3.69 37.64 18.61
N ASP A 71 4.90 38.18 18.51
CA ASP A 71 5.11 39.63 18.35
C ASP A 71 6.40 39.91 17.57
N THR A 72 6.56 41.16 17.15
CA THR A 72 7.79 41.68 16.55
C THR A 72 8.50 42.65 17.49
N THR A 73 9.82 42.77 17.35
CA THR A 73 10.62 43.70 18.17
C THR A 73 11.61 44.44 17.30
N ASP A 74 11.78 45.72 17.60
CA ASP A 74 12.75 46.60 16.97
C ASP A 74 14.07 46.58 17.74
N THR A 75 15.18 46.32 17.05
CA THR A 75 16.54 46.42 17.61
C THR A 75 17.31 47.65 17.12
N SER A 76 16.71 48.51 16.29
CA SER A 76 17.30 49.68 15.62
C SER A 76 18.49 49.43 14.68
N ASP A 77 19.13 48.25 14.76
CA ASP A 77 20.35 47.90 14.00
C ASP A 77 20.12 47.68 12.49
N LYS A 78 18.90 47.31 12.08
CA LYS A 78 18.56 46.90 10.70
C LYS A 78 17.17 47.33 10.22
N GLY A 79 16.52 48.28 10.92
CA GLY A 79 15.18 48.81 10.63
C GLY A 79 14.12 48.37 11.64
N ASP A 80 12.93 48.97 11.55
CA ASP A 80 11.79 48.72 12.45
C ASP A 80 11.35 47.25 12.39
N ASN A 81 11.03 46.66 13.56
CA ASN A 81 10.50 45.29 13.69
C ASN A 81 11.38 44.18 13.08
N ASP A 82 12.71 44.30 13.19
CA ASP A 82 13.65 43.34 12.59
C ASP A 82 13.71 41.96 13.29
N ARG A 83 13.06 41.78 14.44
CA ARG A 83 12.85 40.46 15.08
C ARG A 83 11.40 40.04 15.04
N GLN A 84 11.17 38.77 14.75
CA GLN A 84 9.88 38.09 14.95
C GLN A 84 10.06 36.98 15.97
N THR A 85 9.30 36.99 17.07
CA THR A 85 9.38 36.00 18.14
C THR A 85 8.07 35.23 18.26
N PHE A 86 8.18 33.91 18.30
CA PHE A 86 7.10 32.99 18.60
C PHE A 86 7.39 32.28 19.93
N VAL A 87 6.36 32.09 20.75
CA VAL A 87 6.39 31.10 21.82
C VAL A 87 5.36 30.02 21.50
N VAL A 88 5.84 28.79 21.44
CA VAL A 88 5.10 27.64 20.92
C VAL A 88 5.02 26.57 22.00
N ILE A 89 3.81 26.07 22.25
CA ILE A 89 3.58 24.91 23.11
C ILE A 89 3.67 23.64 22.27
N ILE A 90 4.64 22.79 22.58
CA ILE A 90 4.88 21.51 21.92
C ILE A 90 4.04 20.40 22.58
N SER A 91 3.92 20.41 23.91
CA SER A 91 3.07 19.50 24.68
C SER A 91 2.66 20.15 25.99
N GLY A 92 1.43 19.92 26.42
CA GLY A 92 1.00 20.06 27.81
C GLY A 92 1.29 18.80 28.62
N ALA A 93 0.94 18.85 29.90
CA ALA A 93 1.22 17.80 30.89
C ALA A 93 2.72 17.43 30.97
N GLY A 94 3.58 18.45 30.90
CA GLY A 94 5.00 18.30 31.13
C GLY A 94 5.33 17.95 32.59
N PRO A 95 6.57 17.49 32.85
CA PRO A 95 7.67 17.47 31.90
C PRO A 95 7.56 16.33 30.87
N ILE A 96 7.87 16.64 29.61
CA ILE A 96 8.17 15.61 28.61
C ILE A 96 9.58 15.06 28.81
N GLU A 97 9.92 13.95 28.16
CA GLU A 97 11.24 13.35 28.30
C GLU A 97 12.34 14.18 27.63
N GLU A 98 12.16 14.55 26.35
CA GLU A 98 13.22 15.21 25.57
C GLU A 98 12.66 15.91 24.35
N ILE A 99 13.30 17.01 23.94
CA ILE A 99 13.13 17.60 22.59
C ILE A 99 14.39 17.27 21.81
N GLU A 100 14.28 16.31 20.90
CA GLU A 100 15.41 15.71 20.19
C GLU A 100 15.94 16.61 19.08
N ALA A 101 15.04 17.18 18.28
CA ALA A 101 15.42 18.00 17.14
C ALA A 101 14.35 19.02 16.76
N PHE A 102 14.79 20.14 16.20
CA PHE A 102 13.94 21.11 15.52
C PHE A 102 14.17 21.05 14.02
N LYS A 103 13.07 21.06 13.26
CA LYS A 103 13.09 21.17 11.80
C LYS A 103 12.46 22.50 11.37
N SER A 104 13.10 23.15 10.40
CA SER A 104 12.59 24.31 9.68
C SER A 104 12.44 23.93 8.21
N ASP A 105 11.23 23.95 7.68
CA ASP A 105 10.91 23.45 6.32
C ASP A 105 11.49 22.04 6.05
N GLN A 106 11.29 21.14 7.01
CA GLN A 106 11.76 19.75 7.00
C GLN A 106 13.28 19.54 7.11
N VAL A 107 14.07 20.62 7.21
CA VAL A 107 15.52 20.55 7.42
C VAL A 107 15.84 20.72 8.90
N VAL A 108 16.66 19.83 9.45
CA VAL A 108 17.11 19.93 10.85
C VAL A 108 17.99 21.17 11.01
N VAL A 109 17.65 22.02 11.99
CA VAL A 109 18.45 23.19 12.35
C VAL A 109 18.99 22.99 13.76
N PRO A 110 20.31 22.78 13.94
CA PRO A 110 20.91 22.65 15.25
C PRO A 110 21.14 24.04 15.89
N PHE A 111 21.11 24.08 17.22
CA PHE A 111 21.34 25.30 18.01
C PHE A 111 22.47 25.05 19.02
N ASP A 112 23.25 26.10 19.33
CA ASP A 112 24.23 26.04 20.40
C ASP A 112 23.60 26.11 21.79
N THR A 113 24.44 26.01 22.83
CA THR A 113 23.99 26.06 24.24
C THR A 113 23.33 27.39 24.62
N ASN A 114 23.54 28.48 23.89
CA ASN A 114 22.90 29.77 24.15
C ASN A 114 21.64 29.99 23.30
N GLY A 115 21.39 29.11 22.33
CA GLY A 115 20.22 29.14 21.47
C GLY A 115 20.45 29.82 20.11
N SER A 116 21.70 30.01 19.68
CA SER A 116 21.98 30.48 18.30
C SER A 116 21.91 29.34 17.31
N ALA A 117 21.23 29.54 16.18
CA ALA A 117 21.23 28.55 15.11
C ALA A 117 22.63 28.39 14.51
N LEU A 118 23.03 27.16 14.24
CA LEU A 118 24.30 26.85 13.58
C LEU A 118 24.12 26.76 12.06
N GLY A 119 25.21 26.96 11.31
CA GLY A 119 25.21 26.76 9.87
C GLY A 119 24.40 27.81 9.09
N PHE A 120 23.48 27.36 8.24
CA PHE A 120 22.80 28.23 7.27
C PHE A 120 22.03 29.40 7.93
N TYR A 121 21.48 29.20 9.12
CA TYR A 121 20.70 30.23 9.83
C TYR A 121 21.48 31.01 10.90
N ASN A 122 22.82 30.88 10.93
CA ASN A 122 23.66 31.63 11.88
C ASN A 122 23.39 33.14 11.82
N ASP A 123 23.17 33.77 12.98
CA ASP A 123 22.77 35.19 13.17
C ASP A 123 21.38 35.59 12.63
N PHE A 124 20.58 34.63 12.15
CA PHE A 124 19.25 34.88 11.60
C PHE A 124 18.13 34.11 12.30
N MET A 125 18.47 33.09 13.10
CA MET A 125 17.50 32.28 13.83
C MET A 125 18.05 31.93 15.22
N TRP A 126 17.17 31.98 16.21
CA TRP A 126 17.49 31.58 17.57
C TRP A 126 16.35 30.77 18.19
N GLN A 127 16.71 29.88 19.11
CA GLN A 127 15.73 29.07 19.83
C GLN A 127 16.21 28.70 21.22
N LYS A 128 15.29 28.73 22.17
CA LYS A 128 15.42 28.02 23.44
C LYS A 128 14.18 27.22 23.74
N THR A 129 14.38 26.08 24.38
CA THR A 129 13.33 25.13 24.72
C THR A 129 13.30 24.86 26.22
N GLN A 130 12.15 24.39 26.68
CA GLN A 130 11.93 23.87 28.03
C GLN A 130 11.07 22.60 27.96
N LEU A 131 11.23 21.72 28.93
CA LEU A 131 10.54 20.43 28.96
C LEU A 131 9.16 20.50 29.64
N GLY A 132 8.84 21.60 30.34
CA GLY A 132 7.54 21.80 31.00
C GLY A 132 7.52 21.34 32.45
N LEU A 133 8.56 21.65 33.23
CA LEU A 133 8.62 21.38 34.67
C LEU A 133 7.44 22.01 35.42
N THR A 134 7.09 21.42 36.57
CA THR A 134 5.97 21.84 37.41
C THR A 134 6.44 22.13 38.85
N PRO A 135 6.84 23.38 39.18
CA PRO A 135 6.90 24.57 38.32
C PRO A 135 8.21 24.69 37.52
N GLU A 136 8.18 25.48 36.45
CA GLU A 136 9.38 25.96 35.75
C GLU A 136 10.09 27.00 36.63
N PRO A 137 11.44 26.99 36.71
CA PRO A 137 12.17 27.89 37.59
C PRO A 137 12.07 29.36 37.12
N ALA A 138 12.09 29.60 35.80
CA ALA A 138 12.08 30.93 35.19
C ALA A 138 11.24 30.97 33.90
N ALA A 139 10.97 32.17 33.39
CA ALA A 139 10.37 32.33 32.06
C ALA A 139 11.37 31.99 30.96
N LEU A 140 10.87 31.40 29.87
CA LEU A 140 11.68 31.02 28.72
C LEU A 140 12.29 32.28 28.08
N THR A 141 13.59 32.25 27.83
CA THR A 141 14.35 33.35 27.21
C THR A 141 15.37 32.78 26.24
N ILE A 142 15.87 33.59 25.30
CA ILE A 142 16.92 33.22 24.34
C ILE A 142 18.22 33.97 24.70
N PRO A 143 19.18 33.35 25.41
CA PRO A 143 20.43 34.00 25.80
C PRO A 143 21.27 34.50 24.61
N ALA A 144 21.26 33.78 23.49
CA ALA A 144 22.02 34.13 22.29
C ALA A 144 21.50 35.39 21.56
N ASP A 145 20.29 35.86 21.86
CA ASP A 145 19.73 37.11 21.34
C ASP A 145 18.95 37.80 22.48
N PRO A 146 19.64 38.56 23.37
CA PRO A 146 19.06 39.10 24.60
C PRO A 146 18.10 40.28 24.39
N VAL A 147 17.56 40.45 23.17
CA VAL A 147 16.56 41.46 22.84
C VAL A 147 15.30 41.22 23.69
N PRO A 148 14.82 42.23 24.44
CA PRO A 148 13.62 42.12 25.26
C PRO A 148 12.39 41.74 24.43
N VAL A 149 11.62 40.75 24.89
CA VAL A 149 10.37 40.35 24.23
C VAL A 149 9.22 41.19 24.81
N PRO A 150 8.50 41.98 24.00
CA PRO A 150 7.41 42.84 24.47
C PRO A 150 6.36 42.09 25.29
N GLY A 151 6.08 42.56 26.51
CA GLY A 151 5.08 41.94 27.39
C GLY A 151 5.48 40.57 27.99
N TRP A 152 6.57 39.95 27.57
CA TRP A 152 7.05 38.68 28.12
C TRP A 152 7.88 38.90 29.38
N THR A 153 7.21 38.84 30.52
CA THR A 153 7.83 39.04 31.85
C THR A 153 8.17 37.71 32.53
N ALA A 154 8.84 37.79 33.69
CA ALA A 154 9.15 36.64 34.55
C ALA A 154 7.91 35.84 35.05
N ALA A 155 6.70 36.37 34.87
CA ALA A 155 5.45 35.68 35.19
C ALA A 155 5.08 34.59 34.14
N HIS A 156 5.59 34.68 32.91
CA HIS A 156 5.25 33.79 31.79
C HIS A 156 6.11 32.52 31.79
N LYS A 157 6.07 31.76 32.88
CA LYS A 157 6.92 30.57 33.06
C LYS A 157 6.51 29.35 32.22
N LEU A 158 5.26 29.32 31.74
CA LEU A 158 4.69 28.17 31.02
C LEU A 158 4.89 26.84 31.77
N SER A 159 4.79 26.87 33.10
CA SER A 159 4.95 25.68 33.93
C SER A 159 3.96 24.58 33.52
N GLY A 160 4.45 23.35 33.39
CA GLY A 160 3.63 22.24 32.91
C GLY A 160 3.46 22.14 31.39
N TYR A 161 4.07 23.05 30.61
CA TYR A 161 4.09 23.02 29.16
C TYR A 161 5.51 22.91 28.62
N ALA A 162 5.77 21.86 27.85
CA ALA A 162 6.95 21.79 27.00
C ALA A 162 6.79 22.83 25.90
N ALA A 163 7.75 23.73 25.79
CA ALA A 163 7.63 24.91 24.95
C ALA A 163 8.96 25.29 24.30
N ALA A 164 8.85 26.02 23.19
CA ALA A 164 9.97 26.64 22.50
C ALA A 164 9.71 28.13 22.31
N MET A 165 10.70 28.96 22.65
CA MET A 165 10.77 30.33 22.18
C MET A 165 11.65 30.31 20.94
N TRP A 166 11.07 30.64 19.80
CA TRP A 166 11.71 30.62 18.50
C TRP A 166 11.66 32.00 17.88
N ARG A 167 12.83 32.51 17.48
CA ARG A 167 12.98 33.87 16.96
C ARG A 167 13.72 33.86 15.65
N MET A 168 13.32 34.76 14.76
CA MET A 168 14.00 35.00 13.49
C MET A 168 14.27 36.49 13.29
N ARG A 169 15.33 36.77 12.54
CA ARG A 169 15.67 38.13 12.08
C ARG A 169 15.21 38.35 10.65
N PHE A 170 14.64 39.52 10.38
CA PHE A 170 14.34 39.92 9.01
C PHE A 170 15.62 39.99 8.16
N ASP A 171 15.62 39.32 7.02
CA ASP A 171 16.75 39.32 6.08
C ASP A 171 16.47 40.27 4.91
N THR A 172 17.05 41.48 4.98
CA THR A 172 16.90 42.51 3.94
C THR A 172 17.43 42.07 2.57
N LYS A 173 18.28 41.04 2.50
CA LYS A 173 18.81 40.51 1.24
C LYS A 173 17.93 39.39 0.66
N GLY A 174 16.88 38.98 1.36
CA GLY A 174 15.96 37.94 0.93
C GLY A 174 16.66 36.63 0.58
N LYS A 175 17.58 36.14 1.42
CA LYS A 175 18.31 34.88 1.23
C LYS A 175 17.93 33.79 2.22
N LYS A 176 17.48 34.15 3.43
CA LYS A 176 17.17 33.18 4.51
C LYS A 176 15.70 32.76 4.55
N PHE A 177 14.78 33.72 4.41
CA PHE A 177 13.34 33.51 4.60
C PHE A 177 12.54 33.99 3.37
N GLN A 178 12.97 33.59 2.17
CA GLN A 178 12.38 34.04 0.89
C GLN A 178 10.87 33.79 0.80
N ASN A 179 10.39 32.71 1.40
CA ASN A 179 8.99 32.29 1.38
C ASN A 179 8.22 32.70 2.65
N GLY A 180 8.75 33.65 3.44
CA GLY A 180 8.19 34.05 4.73
C GLY A 180 8.64 33.16 5.88
N THR A 181 7.85 33.13 6.96
CA THR A 181 8.11 32.29 8.13
C THR A 181 8.13 30.80 7.70
N PRO A 182 9.26 30.09 7.88
CA PRO A 182 9.37 28.69 7.50
C PRO A 182 8.48 27.84 8.40
N LYS A 183 8.10 26.64 7.96
CA LYS A 183 7.28 25.71 8.74
C LYS A 183 8.13 25.07 9.85
N PRO A 184 7.89 25.39 11.13
CA PRO A 184 8.62 24.78 12.21
C PRO A 184 8.05 23.40 12.55
N GLY A 185 8.86 22.57 13.19
CA GLY A 185 8.32 21.59 14.11
C GLY A 185 9.38 20.80 14.87
N TRP A 186 8.94 20.20 15.95
CA TRP A 186 9.79 19.59 16.97
C TRP A 186 9.58 18.09 16.98
N ILE A 187 10.67 17.35 16.87
CA ILE A 187 10.70 15.92 17.15
C ILE A 187 11.00 15.79 18.65
N ALA A 188 10.09 15.19 19.38
CA ALA A 188 10.16 15.11 20.83
C ALA A 188 9.75 13.72 21.33
N LYS A 189 10.34 13.33 22.45
CA LYS A 189 9.88 12.23 23.30
C LYS A 189 8.92 12.81 24.32
N GLY A 190 7.67 12.39 24.23
CA GLY A 190 6.53 13.01 24.89
C GLY A 190 6.45 12.82 26.39
N VAL A 191 5.22 12.97 26.88
CA VAL A 191 4.88 12.93 28.29
C VAL A 191 5.23 11.60 28.94
N LYS A 192 5.68 11.68 30.20
CA LYS A 192 5.89 10.51 31.05
C LYS A 192 4.55 9.94 31.53
N VAL A 193 4.53 8.64 31.82
CA VAL A 193 3.35 7.86 32.17
C VAL A 193 3.52 7.13 33.49
N TYR A 194 2.39 6.79 34.11
CA TYR A 194 2.34 5.87 35.23
C TYR A 194 2.57 4.44 34.74
N ASP A 195 3.60 3.77 35.24
CA ASP A 195 3.80 2.32 35.04
C ASP A 195 3.58 1.57 36.35
N PRO A 196 2.45 0.84 36.51
CA PRO A 196 2.18 0.06 37.71
C PRO A 196 3.24 -1.00 38.03
N ARG A 197 3.94 -1.51 37.00
CA ARG A 197 5.01 -2.51 37.17
C ARG A 197 6.22 -1.91 37.89
N LEU A 198 6.35 -0.58 37.86
CA LEU A 198 7.39 0.19 38.56
C LEU A 198 6.88 0.85 39.85
N ASP A 199 5.70 0.48 40.33
CA ASP A 199 5.09 0.98 41.57
C ASP A 199 5.10 -0.09 42.65
N SER A 200 5.90 0.08 43.71
CA SER A 200 5.93 -0.85 44.85
C SER A 200 4.64 -0.89 45.69
N THR A 201 3.71 0.05 45.48
CA THR A 201 2.39 0.06 46.13
C THR A 201 1.32 -0.67 45.32
N TYR A 202 1.59 -0.94 44.04
CA TYR A 202 0.75 -1.77 43.19
C TYR A 202 1.12 -3.25 43.38
N PRO A 203 0.14 -4.17 43.56
CA PRO A 203 0.42 -5.59 43.69
C PRO A 203 1.22 -6.15 42.49
N GLY A 204 2.40 -6.71 42.76
CA GLY A 204 3.31 -7.24 41.73
C GLY A 204 4.23 -6.21 41.08
N GLY A 205 4.14 -4.92 41.44
CA GLY A 205 5.04 -3.87 40.98
C GLY A 205 6.24 -3.67 41.92
N SER A 206 7.31 -3.06 41.39
CA SER A 206 8.51 -2.71 42.14
C SER A 206 9.15 -1.41 41.64
N GLY A 207 9.32 -0.43 42.51
CA GLY A 207 9.98 0.83 42.16
C GLY A 207 9.33 2.05 42.79
N ALA A 208 9.72 3.22 42.32
CA ALA A 208 9.32 4.52 42.87
C ALA A 208 8.15 5.19 42.13
N CYS A 209 7.66 4.63 41.02
CA CYS A 209 6.52 5.20 40.30
C CYS A 209 5.26 5.14 41.18
N ARG A 210 4.41 6.17 41.18
CA ARG A 210 3.21 6.24 42.03
C ARG A 210 2.03 6.81 41.26
N ALA A 211 0.88 6.15 41.30
CA ALA A 211 -0.33 6.66 40.67
C ALA A 211 -0.71 8.06 41.19
N LEU A 212 -1.05 8.97 40.28
CA LEU A 212 -1.42 10.38 40.56
C LEU A 212 -0.30 11.26 41.13
N ASP A 213 0.93 10.76 41.24
CA ASP A 213 2.12 11.56 41.51
C ASP A 213 2.98 11.64 40.24
N GLU A 214 2.65 12.61 39.38
CA GLU A 214 3.27 12.78 38.07
C GLU A 214 4.79 13.03 38.14
N SER A 215 5.33 13.45 39.29
CA SER A 215 6.77 13.64 39.48
C SER A 215 7.57 12.34 39.42
N THR A 216 6.89 11.20 39.63
CA THR A 216 7.47 9.85 39.65
C THR A 216 7.27 9.08 38.34
N TYR A 217 6.55 9.67 37.38
CA TYR A 217 6.22 9.01 36.11
C TYR A 217 7.47 8.82 35.25
N VAL A 218 7.46 7.76 34.44
CA VAL A 218 8.58 7.36 33.60
C VAL A 218 8.25 7.52 32.11
N TYR A 219 9.28 7.72 31.28
CA TYR A 219 9.07 7.71 29.84
C TYR A 219 8.75 6.31 29.35
N SER A 220 7.74 6.17 28.49
CA SER A 220 7.38 4.93 27.83
C SER A 220 6.72 5.21 26.48
N GLU A 221 6.92 4.31 25.53
CA GLU A 221 6.21 4.29 24.24
C GLU A 221 5.08 3.23 24.24
N ASN A 222 4.73 2.69 25.41
CA ASN A 222 3.74 1.64 25.52
C ASN A 222 2.29 2.19 25.44
N PRO A 223 1.47 1.72 24.48
CA PRO A 223 0.11 2.25 24.27
C PRO A 223 -0.82 2.08 25.48
N PHE A 224 -0.71 0.99 26.23
CA PHE A 224 -1.57 0.73 27.38
C PHE A 224 -1.20 1.59 28.59
N LEU A 225 0.08 1.92 28.78
CA LEU A 225 0.49 2.84 29.85
C LEU A 225 0.06 4.28 29.57
N HIS A 226 0.12 4.70 28.30
CA HIS A 226 -0.48 5.98 27.86
C HIS A 226 -2.00 5.98 28.07
N GLY A 227 -2.69 4.90 27.69
CA GLY A 227 -4.13 4.73 27.92
C GLY A 227 -4.52 4.75 29.41
N LEU A 228 -3.75 4.08 30.27
CA LEU A 228 -3.96 4.06 31.72
C LEU A 228 -3.78 5.46 32.32
N THR A 229 -2.70 6.15 31.94
CA THR A 229 -2.43 7.52 32.39
C THR A 229 -3.50 8.49 31.90
N TRP A 230 -4.01 8.30 30.68
CA TRP A 230 -5.14 9.06 30.16
C TRP A 230 -6.43 8.82 30.96
N CYS A 231 -6.67 7.60 31.43
CA CYS A 231 -7.79 7.28 32.31
C CYS A 231 -7.68 8.00 33.67
N LEU A 232 -6.49 7.97 34.28
CA LEU A 232 -6.20 8.70 35.54
C LEU A 232 -6.33 10.23 35.39
N GLY A 233 -6.11 10.73 34.17
CA GLY A 233 -6.08 12.14 33.86
C GLY A 233 -4.75 12.79 34.26
N ARG A 234 -4.53 14.00 33.74
CA ARG A 234 -3.38 14.84 34.09
C ARG A 234 -3.84 16.01 34.94
N TRP A 235 -3.10 16.30 36.00
CA TRP A 235 -3.52 17.21 37.06
C TRP A 235 -2.44 18.27 37.34
N GLN A 236 -2.85 19.53 37.42
CA GLN A 236 -1.98 20.63 37.82
C GLN A 236 -2.75 21.55 38.76
N ASN A 237 -2.15 21.91 39.89
CA ASN A 237 -2.78 22.76 40.93
C ASN A 237 -4.15 22.23 41.38
N GLY A 238 -4.33 20.90 41.44
CA GLY A 238 -5.60 20.26 41.81
C GLY A 238 -6.69 20.31 40.73
N ILE A 239 -6.38 20.81 39.53
CA ILE A 239 -7.31 20.90 38.39
C ILE A 239 -6.89 19.88 37.33
N ARG A 240 -7.86 19.13 36.82
CA ARG A 240 -7.65 18.22 35.68
C ARG A 240 -7.50 19.02 34.39
N ILE A 241 -6.35 18.90 33.74
CA ILE A 241 -6.04 19.60 32.48
C ILE A 241 -6.29 18.72 31.24
N LEU A 242 -6.08 17.40 31.34
CA LEU A 242 -6.18 16.44 30.23
C LEU A 242 -6.69 15.07 30.74
N GLY A 243 -7.15 14.23 29.81
CA GLY A 243 -7.63 12.88 30.11
C GLY A 243 -9.02 12.80 30.75
N ILE A 244 -9.39 11.58 31.14
CA ILE A 244 -10.71 11.24 31.71
C ILE A 244 -10.79 11.67 33.18
N GLY A 245 -9.74 11.46 33.98
CA GLY A 245 -9.74 11.83 35.40
C GLY A 245 -10.55 10.88 36.28
N ALA A 246 -10.58 9.59 35.96
CA ALA A 246 -11.23 8.58 36.78
C ALA A 246 -10.41 8.28 38.04
N LEU A 247 -11.11 7.95 39.13
CA LEU A 247 -10.45 7.47 40.35
C LEU A 247 -9.74 6.15 40.07
N LEU A 248 -8.57 5.92 40.68
CA LEU A 248 -7.79 4.68 40.51
C LEU A 248 -8.64 3.42 40.79
N ALA A 249 -9.54 3.47 41.79
CA ALA A 249 -10.45 2.38 42.13
C ALA A 249 -11.50 2.06 41.03
N MET A 250 -11.78 3.02 40.15
CA MET A 250 -12.68 2.88 39.00
C MET A 250 -11.94 2.41 37.73
N ILE A 251 -10.67 2.03 37.83
CA ILE A 251 -9.88 1.52 36.71
C ILE A 251 -9.42 0.09 37.02
N ASP A 252 -9.57 -0.81 36.07
CA ASP A 252 -9.03 -2.16 36.12
C ASP A 252 -7.56 -2.17 35.70
N VAL A 253 -6.68 -1.67 36.57
CA VAL A 253 -5.24 -1.54 36.31
C VAL A 253 -4.58 -2.85 35.82
N PRO A 254 -4.89 -4.04 36.38
CA PRO A 254 -4.35 -5.31 35.87
C PRO A 254 -4.54 -5.54 34.37
N ALA A 255 -5.67 -5.11 33.80
CA ALA A 255 -5.94 -5.30 32.37
C ALA A 255 -5.03 -4.42 31.49
N PHE A 256 -4.69 -3.21 31.96
CA PHE A 256 -3.72 -2.35 31.28
C PHE A 256 -2.29 -2.91 31.41
N VAL A 257 -1.95 -3.53 32.54
CA VAL A 257 -0.65 -4.20 32.74
C VAL A 257 -0.51 -5.41 31.81
N GLU A 258 -1.56 -6.21 31.65
CA GLU A 258 -1.60 -7.32 30.68
C GLU A 258 -1.35 -6.81 29.26
N GLY A 259 -2.11 -5.79 28.83
CA GLY A 259 -1.93 -5.16 27.52
C GLY A 259 -0.52 -4.58 27.34
N ALA A 260 0.03 -3.94 28.38
CA ALA A 260 1.37 -3.39 28.34
C ALA A 260 2.43 -4.47 28.10
N ASN A 261 2.34 -5.61 28.80
CA ASN A 261 3.26 -6.73 28.60
C ASN A 261 3.16 -7.33 27.19
N VAL A 262 1.94 -7.43 26.63
CA VAL A 262 1.74 -7.90 25.25
C VAL A 262 2.29 -6.91 24.22
N ALA A 263 2.11 -5.61 24.44
CA ALA A 263 2.67 -4.58 23.57
C ALA A 263 4.21 -4.60 23.59
N ASP A 264 4.82 -4.73 24.77
CA ASP A 264 6.27 -4.83 24.92
C ASP A 264 6.82 -6.09 24.24
N LEU A 265 6.14 -7.24 24.40
CA LEU A 265 6.52 -8.50 23.74
C LEU A 265 6.53 -8.40 22.21
N ASN A 266 5.56 -7.70 21.63
CA ASN A 266 5.44 -7.53 20.19
C ASN A 266 6.19 -6.29 19.65
N GLY A 267 6.84 -5.50 20.51
CA GLY A 267 7.49 -4.25 20.13
C GLY A 267 6.52 -3.17 19.63
N TRP A 268 5.25 -3.22 20.03
CA TRP A 268 4.23 -2.28 19.59
C TRP A 268 4.30 -0.97 20.37
N LYS A 269 4.40 0.14 19.63
CA LYS A 269 4.61 1.47 20.20
C LYS A 269 3.48 2.42 19.83
N ILE A 270 3.31 3.45 20.65
CA ILE A 270 2.44 4.60 20.37
C ILE A 270 3.30 5.82 20.02
N GLY A 271 2.85 6.62 19.06
CA GLY A 271 3.46 7.90 18.70
C GLY A 271 2.45 8.84 18.06
N GLY A 272 2.30 10.05 18.60
CA GLY A 272 1.38 11.05 18.06
C GLY A 272 0.93 12.08 19.08
N VAL A 273 -0.03 12.91 18.69
CA VAL A 273 -0.54 14.01 19.51
C VAL A 273 -2.06 13.91 19.60
N ALA A 274 -2.58 13.89 20.81
CA ALA A 274 -4.00 14.10 21.10
C ALA A 274 -4.20 15.53 21.63
N TYR A 275 -5.40 16.08 21.53
CA TYR A 275 -5.71 17.43 22.02
C TYR A 275 -6.75 17.39 23.14
N SER A 276 -6.73 18.37 24.04
CA SER A 276 -7.74 18.47 25.13
C SER A 276 -9.18 18.62 24.64
N THR A 277 -9.37 19.06 23.39
CA THR A 277 -10.66 19.21 22.71
C THR A 277 -11.16 17.91 22.09
N ASP A 278 -10.30 16.91 21.91
CA ASP A 278 -10.68 15.62 21.35
C ASP A 278 -11.65 14.88 22.29
N ASN A 279 -12.47 14.01 21.69
CA ASN A 279 -13.32 13.12 22.46
C ASN A 279 -12.43 12.17 23.27
N LYS A 280 -12.58 12.21 24.59
CA LYS A 280 -11.74 11.47 25.54
C LYS A 280 -11.83 9.96 25.37
N TYR A 281 -13.02 9.44 25.03
CA TYR A 281 -13.23 8.00 24.82
C TYR A 281 -12.61 7.55 23.49
N GLU A 282 -12.80 8.32 22.42
CA GLU A 282 -12.22 8.02 21.11
C GLU A 282 -10.70 8.08 21.14
N THR A 283 -10.13 9.06 21.87
CA THR A 283 -8.69 9.14 22.11
C THR A 283 -8.17 7.88 22.82
N LEU A 284 -8.89 7.38 23.84
CA LEU A 284 -8.55 6.14 24.53
C LEU A 284 -8.62 4.93 23.58
N VAL A 285 -9.67 4.85 22.74
CA VAL A 285 -9.80 3.79 21.72
C VAL A 285 -8.58 3.82 20.78
N SER A 286 -8.18 4.99 20.28
CA SER A 286 -7.02 5.12 19.39
C SER A 286 -5.69 4.82 20.09
N MET A 287 -5.54 5.16 21.38
CA MET A 287 -4.35 4.81 22.16
C MET A 287 -4.23 3.28 22.30
N LEU A 288 -5.30 2.61 22.72
CA LEU A 288 -5.31 1.15 22.89
C LEU A 288 -5.19 0.41 21.56
N GLN A 289 -5.75 0.96 20.47
CA GLN A 289 -5.62 0.42 19.11
C GLN A 289 -4.16 0.26 18.68
N ALA A 290 -3.27 1.18 19.08
CA ALA A 290 -1.85 1.05 18.77
C ALA A 290 -1.23 -0.22 19.40
N GLY A 291 -1.81 -0.75 20.48
CA GLY A 291 -1.42 -2.01 21.10
C GLY A 291 -2.33 -3.20 20.77
N CYS A 292 -3.14 -3.15 19.71
CA CYS A 292 -4.17 -4.15 19.39
C CYS A 292 -5.21 -4.37 20.51
N GLY A 293 -5.42 -3.34 21.34
CA GLY A 293 -6.36 -3.36 22.44
C GLY A 293 -7.64 -2.56 22.17
N GLU A 294 -8.66 -2.87 22.95
CA GLU A 294 -9.95 -2.17 22.92
C GLU A 294 -10.41 -1.88 24.36
N PRO A 295 -10.98 -0.69 24.62
CA PRO A 295 -11.57 -0.41 25.92
C PRO A 295 -12.85 -1.22 26.11
N MET A 296 -13.11 -1.65 27.34
CA MET A 296 -14.33 -2.35 27.71
C MET A 296 -14.91 -1.77 29.00
N PRO A 297 -16.26 -1.71 29.14
CA PRO A 297 -16.88 -1.46 30.42
C PRO A 297 -16.86 -2.73 31.28
N LEU A 298 -16.37 -2.64 32.51
CA LEU A 298 -16.44 -3.73 33.50
C LEU A 298 -17.23 -3.27 34.72
N GLY A 299 -18.56 -3.33 34.64
CA GLY A 299 -19.44 -2.77 35.66
C GLY A 299 -19.19 -1.27 35.83
N ALA A 300 -18.82 -0.82 37.03
CA ALA A 300 -18.47 0.57 37.34
C ALA A 300 -16.98 0.90 37.11
N LYS A 301 -16.21 0.02 36.43
CA LYS A 301 -14.79 0.22 36.13
C LYS A 301 -14.53 0.39 34.64
N ILE A 302 -13.54 1.21 34.32
CA ILE A 302 -12.91 1.30 33.00
C ILE A 302 -11.86 0.17 32.91
N SER A 303 -11.99 -0.69 31.92
CA SER A 303 -11.05 -1.78 31.63
C SER A 303 -10.71 -1.81 30.15
N CYS A 304 -9.84 -2.72 29.74
CA CYS A 304 -9.48 -2.97 28.36
C CYS A 304 -9.14 -4.44 28.14
N PHE A 305 -9.16 -4.92 26.90
CA PHE A 305 -8.50 -6.19 26.56
C PHE A 305 -7.57 -5.99 25.39
N VAL A 306 -6.62 -6.90 25.24
CA VAL A 306 -5.70 -7.01 24.12
C VAL A 306 -6.01 -8.27 23.32
N ASN A 307 -6.03 -8.16 21.99
CA ASN A 307 -6.12 -9.35 21.14
C ASN A 307 -4.82 -10.15 21.27
N SER A 308 -4.93 -11.29 21.94
CA SER A 308 -3.84 -12.21 22.24
C SER A 308 -4.42 -13.60 22.48
N PRO A 309 -3.62 -14.68 22.36
CA PRO A 309 -4.08 -16.02 22.72
C PRO A 309 -4.58 -16.04 24.17
N LYS A 310 -5.83 -16.45 24.37
CA LYS A 310 -6.44 -16.62 25.70
C LYS A 310 -6.53 -18.09 26.03
N VAL A 311 -6.39 -18.49 27.29
CA VAL A 311 -6.73 -19.86 27.72
C VAL A 311 -8.23 -19.95 28.00
N SER A 312 -8.83 -21.10 27.72
CA SER A 312 -10.22 -21.35 28.14
C SER A 312 -10.24 -21.56 29.65
N LEU A 313 -11.00 -20.74 30.37
CA LEU A 313 -11.03 -20.78 31.84
C LEU A 313 -11.99 -21.85 32.39
N ASP A 314 -13.05 -22.20 31.66
CA ASP A 314 -14.07 -23.17 32.05
C ASP A 314 -14.92 -23.56 30.83
N THR A 315 -15.77 -24.58 30.99
CA THR A 315 -16.68 -25.09 29.95
C THR A 315 -18.14 -24.84 30.32
N ILE A 316 -18.86 -24.10 29.46
CA ILE A 316 -20.31 -23.91 29.54
C ILE A 316 -20.99 -25.11 28.92
N THR A 317 -21.88 -25.74 29.67
CA THR A 317 -22.76 -26.82 29.19
C THR A 317 -24.23 -26.41 29.29
N ILE A 318 -25.13 -27.24 28.76
CA ILE A 318 -26.58 -27.01 28.88
C ILE A 318 -27.06 -26.87 30.33
N LYS A 319 -26.36 -27.48 31.31
CA LYS A 319 -26.68 -27.41 32.74
C LYS A 319 -26.44 -26.03 33.34
N ASP A 320 -25.60 -25.22 32.70
CA ASP A 320 -25.23 -23.88 33.16
C ASP A 320 -26.23 -22.81 32.72
N LEU A 321 -27.14 -23.13 31.80
CA LEU A 321 -28.08 -22.18 31.24
C LEU A 321 -29.17 -21.79 32.26
N SER A 322 -29.53 -20.51 32.23
CA SER A 322 -30.69 -19.95 32.94
C SER A 322 -31.84 -19.56 32.01
N GLY A 323 -31.63 -19.60 30.69
CA GLY A 323 -32.64 -19.30 29.67
C GLY A 323 -32.19 -19.67 28.26
N SER A 324 -32.91 -19.20 27.25
CA SER A 324 -32.63 -19.48 25.84
C SER A 324 -31.35 -18.81 25.34
N VAL A 325 -30.55 -19.57 24.61
CA VAL A 325 -29.32 -19.09 23.95
C VAL A 325 -29.63 -18.61 22.54
N ARG A 326 -28.96 -17.52 22.12
CA ARG A 326 -29.03 -17.01 20.75
C ARG A 326 -27.64 -16.96 20.14
N VAL A 327 -27.49 -17.54 18.95
CA VAL A 327 -26.21 -17.58 18.23
C VAL A 327 -26.41 -17.06 16.82
N GLN A 328 -25.56 -16.14 16.38
CA GLN A 328 -25.46 -15.79 14.97
C GLN A 328 -24.42 -16.70 14.30
N ALA A 329 -24.88 -17.54 13.38
CA ALA A 329 -24.08 -18.61 12.76
C ALA A 329 -22.83 -18.15 12.00
N THR A 330 -22.84 -16.92 11.47
CA THR A 330 -21.72 -16.32 10.73
C THR A 330 -21.83 -14.79 10.75
N GLN A 331 -20.72 -14.09 10.50
CA GLN A 331 -20.75 -12.65 10.25
C GLN A 331 -21.44 -12.33 8.93
N ALA A 332 -22.15 -11.21 8.89
CA ALA A 332 -22.78 -10.75 7.66
C ALA A 332 -21.73 -10.55 6.57
N ARG A 333 -22.05 -10.92 5.32
CA ARG A 333 -21.11 -10.86 4.18
C ARG A 333 -20.50 -9.46 3.96
N ARG A 334 -21.21 -8.39 4.36
CA ARG A 334 -20.75 -7.00 4.30
C ARG A 334 -19.70 -6.66 5.38
N ASP A 335 -19.80 -7.31 6.54
CA ASP A 335 -18.99 -7.01 7.72
C ASP A 335 -17.77 -7.92 7.82
N ARG A 336 -17.84 -9.12 7.21
CA ARG A 336 -16.70 -10.01 6.96
C ARG A 336 -15.79 -9.43 5.87
N ILE A 337 -14.89 -8.54 6.28
CA ILE A 337 -13.87 -7.95 5.40
C ILE A 337 -12.74 -8.95 5.14
N ASN A 338 -12.08 -8.82 4.00
CA ASN A 338 -10.92 -9.63 3.62
C ASN A 338 -9.70 -8.79 3.22
N GLY A 339 -9.82 -7.46 3.33
CA GLY A 339 -8.71 -6.53 3.24
C GLY A 339 -8.92 -5.26 4.06
N ILE A 340 -7.81 -4.67 4.50
CA ILE A 340 -7.78 -3.34 5.11
C ILE A 340 -6.71 -2.51 4.41
N ILE A 341 -7.01 -1.24 4.15
CA ILE A 341 -6.01 -0.22 3.77
C ILE A 341 -5.72 0.58 5.05
N PRO A 342 -4.62 0.28 5.76
CA PRO A 342 -4.31 1.00 6.98
C PRO A 342 -3.70 2.36 6.67
N ARG A 343 -4.18 3.39 7.35
CA ARG A 343 -3.61 4.74 7.33
C ARG A 343 -2.87 5.01 8.63
N TYR A 344 -1.61 5.38 8.53
CA TYR A 344 -0.71 5.50 9.69
C TYR A 344 0.21 6.71 9.52
N ARG A 345 0.84 7.13 10.62
CA ARG A 345 1.71 8.30 10.66
C ARG A 345 3.14 7.90 10.28
N SER A 346 3.72 8.41 9.18
CA SER A 346 4.99 7.89 8.65
C SER A 346 6.16 8.88 8.76
N GLU A 347 7.27 8.49 9.40
CA GLU A 347 8.46 9.36 9.56
C GLU A 347 9.07 9.72 8.22
N ALA A 348 9.17 8.72 7.35
CA ALA A 348 9.71 8.84 6.00
C ALA A 348 8.91 9.84 5.14
N HIS A 349 7.66 10.11 5.51
CA HIS A 349 6.77 11.06 4.85
C HIS A 349 6.47 12.25 5.77
N ASN A 350 7.48 12.69 6.53
CA ASN A 350 7.42 13.88 7.39
C ASN A 350 6.30 13.83 8.45
N TRP A 351 6.01 12.64 8.96
CA TRP A 351 4.96 12.39 9.96
C TRP A 351 3.55 12.78 9.53
N GLU A 352 3.31 12.81 8.22
CA GLU A 352 1.97 12.86 7.66
C GLU A 352 1.27 11.50 7.79
N VAL A 353 -0.07 11.53 7.88
CA VAL A 353 -0.89 10.31 7.88
C VAL A 353 -1.07 9.86 6.43
N ILE A 354 -0.44 8.75 6.07
CA ILE A 354 -0.46 8.18 4.73
C ILE A 354 -1.14 6.81 4.71
N SER A 355 -1.65 6.42 3.56
CA SER A 355 -2.16 5.06 3.34
C SER A 355 -1.01 4.10 3.03
N ALA A 356 -0.94 2.98 3.75
CA ALA A 356 -0.07 1.88 3.40
C ALA A 356 -0.68 1.01 2.27
N ALA A 357 0.10 0.05 1.78
CA ALA A 357 -0.41 -0.95 0.85
C ALA A 357 -1.57 -1.75 1.48
N PRO A 358 -2.57 -2.18 0.68
CA PRO A 358 -3.68 -2.98 1.19
C PRO A 358 -3.18 -4.30 1.81
N VAL A 359 -3.49 -4.53 3.07
CA VAL A 359 -3.31 -5.83 3.73
C VAL A 359 -4.49 -6.70 3.35
N ARG A 360 -4.24 -7.79 2.61
CA ARG A 360 -5.29 -8.71 2.11
C ARG A 360 -4.93 -10.15 2.42
N VAL A 361 -5.93 -10.97 2.69
CA VAL A 361 -5.77 -12.42 2.86
C VAL A 361 -6.34 -13.12 1.62
N PRO A 362 -5.50 -13.64 0.71
CA PRO A 362 -5.96 -14.23 -0.55
C PRO A 362 -6.97 -15.38 -0.37
N GLU A 363 -6.75 -16.23 0.63
CA GLU A 363 -7.62 -17.36 1.00
C GLU A 363 -9.03 -16.87 1.34
N HIS A 364 -9.10 -15.74 2.04
CA HIS A 364 -10.36 -15.12 2.45
C HIS A 364 -11.09 -14.49 1.27
N VAL A 365 -10.36 -13.88 0.33
CA VAL A 365 -10.90 -13.33 -0.92
C VAL A 365 -11.49 -14.45 -1.79
N ALA A 366 -10.76 -15.56 -1.92
CA ALA A 366 -11.22 -16.75 -2.65
C ALA A 366 -12.49 -17.32 -2.03
N PHE A 367 -12.50 -17.53 -0.71
CA PHE A 367 -13.68 -18.00 0.03
C PHE A 367 -14.89 -17.07 -0.12
N ASP A 368 -14.66 -15.76 -0.16
CA ASP A 368 -15.70 -14.75 -0.25
C ASP A 368 -16.24 -14.51 -1.67
N GLY A 369 -15.55 -15.00 -2.69
CA GLY A 369 -15.85 -14.79 -4.11
C GLY A 369 -15.65 -13.34 -4.56
N GLY A 370 -14.74 -12.58 -3.92
CA GLY A 370 -14.45 -11.20 -4.30
C GLY A 370 -13.85 -10.36 -3.18
N GLU A 371 -13.28 -9.21 -3.57
CA GLU A 371 -12.62 -8.28 -2.67
C GLU A 371 -13.61 -7.48 -1.82
N ARG A 372 -13.32 -7.37 -0.51
CA ARG A 372 -14.04 -6.56 0.47
C ARG A 372 -13.04 -5.85 1.36
N THR A 373 -12.63 -4.68 0.87
CA THR A 373 -11.59 -3.87 1.50
C THR A 373 -12.19 -2.64 2.15
N LYS A 374 -11.78 -2.34 3.38
CA LYS A 374 -12.11 -1.08 4.07
C LYS A 374 -10.85 -0.30 4.40
N GLU A 375 -10.93 1.02 4.36
CA GLU A 375 -9.88 1.89 4.88
C GLU A 375 -10.05 2.04 6.39
N ALA A 376 -8.94 2.05 7.15
CA ALA A 376 -8.95 2.22 8.60
C ALA A 376 -7.78 3.10 9.06
N ASP A 377 -8.07 4.07 9.92
CA ASP A 377 -7.07 4.98 10.48
C ASP A 377 -6.44 4.42 11.76
N TYR A 378 -5.12 4.53 11.85
CA TYR A 378 -4.25 4.14 12.96
C TYR A 378 -3.34 5.33 13.31
N VAL A 379 -3.98 6.44 13.70
CA VAL A 379 -3.39 7.77 13.86
C VAL A 379 -2.20 7.86 14.83
N PHE A 380 -2.12 6.94 15.79
CA PHE A 380 -1.03 6.87 16.77
C PHE A 380 -0.03 5.73 16.52
N VAL A 381 -0.11 5.07 15.36
CA VAL A 381 0.86 4.04 14.95
C VAL A 381 1.82 4.66 13.96
N GLN A 382 3.12 4.46 14.21
CA GLN A 382 4.20 5.06 13.44
C GLN A 382 5.07 4.05 12.68
N ASP A 383 4.92 2.75 12.97
CA ASP A 383 5.64 1.67 12.33
C ASP A 383 4.77 0.93 11.30
N LEU A 384 5.33 0.69 10.12
CA LEU A 384 4.61 0.06 9.00
C LEU A 384 4.30 -1.42 9.27
N LYS A 385 5.19 -2.16 9.96
CA LYS A 385 4.97 -3.58 10.26
C LYS A 385 3.88 -3.72 11.32
N GLN A 386 3.96 -2.92 12.37
CA GLN A 386 2.94 -2.83 13.42
C GLN A 386 1.57 -2.56 12.81
N VAL A 387 1.41 -1.53 11.97
CA VAL A 387 0.08 -1.23 11.40
C VAL A 387 -0.44 -2.35 10.49
N ALA A 388 0.43 -3.05 9.77
CA ALA A 388 0.05 -4.20 8.95
C ALA A 388 -0.44 -5.39 9.81
N THR A 389 0.24 -5.68 10.92
CA THR A 389 -0.17 -6.70 11.90
C THR A 389 -1.51 -6.36 12.55
N LEU A 390 -1.70 -5.10 12.98
CA LEU A 390 -2.97 -4.64 13.55
C LEU A 390 -4.12 -4.75 12.52
N ALA A 391 -3.86 -4.40 11.27
CA ALA A 391 -4.82 -4.58 10.18
C ALA A 391 -5.15 -6.06 9.95
N ARG A 392 -4.17 -6.97 10.05
CA ARG A 392 -4.41 -8.42 9.94
C ARG A 392 -5.31 -8.92 11.08
N TYR A 393 -5.05 -8.52 12.33
CA TYR A 393 -5.93 -8.80 13.46
C TYR A 393 -7.35 -8.26 13.22
N GLY A 394 -7.48 -7.06 12.67
CA GLY A 394 -8.78 -6.48 12.28
C GLY A 394 -9.54 -7.33 11.26
N ILE A 395 -8.83 -7.87 10.25
CA ILE A 395 -9.42 -8.79 9.27
C ILE A 395 -9.91 -10.06 9.96
N GLU A 396 -9.06 -10.75 10.73
CA GLU A 396 -9.44 -12.03 11.36
C GLU A 396 -10.57 -11.87 12.38
N ASN A 397 -10.52 -10.83 13.22
CA ASN A 397 -11.59 -10.55 14.18
C ASN A 397 -12.93 -10.23 13.50
N SER A 398 -12.92 -9.69 12.28
CA SER A 398 -14.15 -9.44 11.51
C SER A 398 -14.80 -10.73 10.98
N ARG A 399 -14.11 -11.88 11.05
CA ARG A 399 -14.62 -13.18 10.60
C ARG A 399 -15.13 -14.04 11.74
N GLU A 400 -14.77 -13.71 12.98
CA GLU A 400 -15.32 -14.36 14.18
C GLU A 400 -16.84 -14.17 14.25
N PHE A 401 -17.59 -15.26 14.17
CA PHE A 401 -19.04 -15.22 14.25
C PHE A 401 -19.53 -14.76 15.62
N GLY A 402 -20.62 -13.98 15.59
CA GLY A 402 -21.27 -13.38 16.74
C GLY A 402 -22.30 -12.34 16.25
N PRO A 403 -23.10 -11.75 17.16
CA PRO A 403 -23.07 -11.95 18.60
C PRO A 403 -23.60 -13.33 19.04
N ILE A 404 -23.08 -13.81 20.16
CA ILE A 404 -23.53 -15.01 20.87
C ILE A 404 -24.06 -14.54 22.22
N ASP A 405 -25.37 -14.65 22.48
CA ASP A 405 -25.99 -14.25 23.74
C ASP A 405 -26.34 -15.49 24.57
N ILE A 406 -25.70 -15.63 25.74
CA ILE A 406 -25.82 -16.81 26.61
C ILE A 406 -26.24 -16.38 28.03
N PRO A 407 -27.50 -16.62 28.43
CA PRO A 407 -27.94 -16.46 29.82
C PRO A 407 -27.48 -17.65 30.66
N LEU A 408 -26.69 -17.37 31.71
CA LEU A 408 -26.07 -18.37 32.57
C LEU A 408 -26.60 -18.28 34.00
N ARG A 409 -26.42 -19.36 34.77
CA ARG A 409 -26.75 -19.42 36.20
C ARG A 409 -25.72 -18.65 37.03
N PRO A 410 -26.04 -18.26 38.28
CA PRO A 410 -25.21 -17.38 39.11
C PRO A 410 -23.76 -17.83 39.35
N ARG A 411 -23.42 -19.12 39.16
CA ARG A 411 -22.03 -19.64 39.22
C ARG A 411 -21.08 -18.84 38.30
N TRP A 412 -21.59 -18.34 37.18
CA TRP A 412 -20.81 -17.66 36.15
C TRP A 412 -20.59 -16.17 36.40
N ILE A 413 -21.04 -15.63 37.54
CA ILE A 413 -20.92 -14.20 37.86
C ILE A 413 -19.46 -13.75 38.03
N GLY A 414 -18.53 -14.67 38.28
CA GLY A 414 -17.10 -14.38 38.47
C GLY A 414 -16.36 -14.04 37.16
N TYR A 415 -16.85 -14.51 36.01
CA TYR A 415 -16.21 -14.27 34.72
C TYR A 415 -16.46 -12.84 34.23
N LYS A 416 -15.45 -12.25 33.60
CA LYS A 416 -15.49 -10.88 33.09
C LYS A 416 -15.45 -10.86 31.55
N PRO A 417 -15.98 -9.81 30.92
CA PRO A 417 -15.62 -9.47 29.55
C PRO A 417 -14.09 -9.47 29.36
N GLY A 418 -13.61 -10.01 28.25
CA GLY A 418 -12.20 -10.28 27.95
C GLY A 418 -11.73 -11.71 28.29
N ASP A 419 -12.47 -12.45 29.11
CA ASP A 419 -12.18 -13.87 29.39
C ASP A 419 -12.62 -14.77 28.23
N ALA A 420 -11.92 -15.89 28.05
CA ALA A 420 -12.29 -16.93 27.10
C ALA A 420 -12.80 -18.18 27.83
N VAL A 421 -13.85 -18.80 27.28
CA VAL A 421 -14.47 -20.02 27.80
C VAL A 421 -14.86 -20.94 26.64
N THR A 422 -14.98 -22.24 26.91
CA THR A 422 -15.42 -23.22 25.91
C THR A 422 -16.93 -23.43 26.07
N VAL A 423 -17.67 -23.55 24.96
CA VAL A 423 -19.10 -23.84 24.99
C VAL A 423 -19.39 -25.15 24.31
N THR A 424 -20.04 -26.05 25.04
CA THR A 424 -20.48 -27.37 24.58
C THR A 424 -22.01 -27.44 24.72
N ILE A 425 -22.69 -26.81 23.77
CA ILE A 425 -24.15 -26.81 23.58
C ILE A 425 -24.43 -27.08 22.10
N PRO A 426 -24.33 -28.35 21.65
CA PRO A 426 -24.47 -28.69 20.25
C PRO A 426 -25.83 -28.29 19.65
N GLU A 427 -26.89 -28.22 20.46
CA GLU A 427 -28.25 -27.85 20.04
C GLU A 427 -28.33 -26.45 19.41
N VAL A 428 -27.40 -25.56 19.74
CA VAL A 428 -27.29 -24.21 19.16
C VAL A 428 -26.07 -24.05 18.25
N GLY A 429 -25.42 -25.17 17.90
CA GLY A 429 -24.28 -25.22 17.00
C GLY A 429 -22.95 -24.80 17.62
N LEU A 430 -22.84 -24.83 18.96
CA LEU A 430 -21.62 -24.56 19.70
C LEU A 430 -21.09 -25.89 20.26
N ASN A 431 -20.22 -26.58 19.51
CA ASN A 431 -19.67 -27.87 19.90
C ASN A 431 -18.18 -27.73 20.24
N ASP A 432 -17.85 -27.67 21.53
CA ASP A 432 -16.51 -27.35 22.05
C ASP A 432 -15.95 -26.05 21.44
N GLN A 433 -16.85 -25.10 21.17
CA GLN A 433 -16.49 -23.82 20.57
C GLN A 433 -15.93 -22.90 21.63
N LYS A 434 -14.69 -22.47 21.45
CA LYS A 434 -14.11 -21.39 22.25
C LYS A 434 -14.76 -20.05 21.89
N ILE A 435 -15.17 -19.31 22.91
CA ILE A 435 -15.75 -17.98 22.77
C ILE A 435 -14.99 -16.98 23.65
N LEU A 436 -14.94 -15.73 23.19
CA LEU A 436 -14.47 -14.58 23.95
C LEU A 436 -15.67 -13.81 24.48
N LEU A 437 -15.77 -13.67 25.80
CA LEU A 437 -16.83 -12.88 26.44
C LEU A 437 -16.58 -11.40 26.16
N THR A 438 -17.57 -10.69 25.61
CA THR A 438 -17.43 -9.28 25.21
C THR A 438 -18.21 -8.33 26.09
N ASN A 439 -19.32 -8.78 26.67
CA ASN A 439 -20.11 -7.99 27.61
C ASN A 439 -20.79 -8.90 28.63
N ARG A 440 -21.12 -8.34 29.79
CA ARG A 440 -21.85 -9.00 30.87
C ARG A 440 -22.95 -8.09 31.42
N ASP A 441 -24.17 -8.55 31.33
CA ASP A 441 -25.34 -7.97 31.98
C ASP A 441 -25.78 -8.87 33.15
N ILE A 442 -26.35 -8.30 34.21
CA ILE A 442 -26.81 -9.06 35.38
C ILE A 442 -28.28 -8.73 35.60
N ASP A 443 -29.13 -9.75 35.54
CA ASP A 443 -30.55 -9.59 35.84
C ASP A 443 -30.73 -9.28 37.34
N PRO A 444 -31.25 -8.09 37.71
CA PRO A 444 -31.38 -7.69 39.10
C PRO A 444 -32.41 -8.51 39.89
N ALA A 445 -33.36 -9.17 39.21
CA ALA A 445 -34.39 -9.97 39.87
C ALA A 445 -33.89 -11.39 40.22
N THR A 446 -33.06 -11.97 39.36
CA THR A 446 -32.62 -13.38 39.50
C THR A 446 -31.15 -13.53 39.88
N GLY A 447 -30.34 -12.47 39.75
CA GLY A 447 -28.89 -12.52 39.92
C GLY A 447 -28.16 -13.32 38.84
N CYS A 448 -28.86 -13.74 37.77
CA CYS A 448 -28.28 -14.53 36.69
C CYS A 448 -27.52 -13.61 35.70
N PRO A 449 -26.24 -13.90 35.39
CA PRO A 449 -25.51 -13.16 34.37
C PRO A 449 -25.93 -13.57 32.96
N ARG A 450 -26.05 -12.60 32.06
CA ARG A 450 -26.16 -12.79 30.61
C ARG A 450 -24.89 -12.27 29.95
N PHE A 451 -24.21 -13.13 29.22
CA PHE A 451 -23.02 -12.74 28.48
C PHE A 451 -23.32 -12.58 26.99
N SER A 452 -22.75 -11.54 26.38
CA SER A 452 -22.59 -11.45 24.93
C SER A 452 -21.16 -11.81 24.58
N ALA A 453 -20.97 -12.64 23.56
CA ALA A 453 -19.67 -13.18 23.16
C ALA A 453 -19.51 -13.21 21.64
N ARG A 454 -18.28 -13.49 21.20
CA ARG A 454 -17.95 -13.88 19.82
C ARG A 454 -17.15 -15.18 19.86
N SER A 455 -17.09 -15.90 18.74
CA SER A 455 -16.13 -16.99 18.60
C SER A 455 -14.69 -16.48 18.74
N GLU A 456 -13.80 -17.38 19.16
CA GLU A 456 -12.38 -17.10 19.31
C GLU A 456 -11.58 -18.25 18.69
N THR A 457 -10.87 -17.95 17.60
CA THR A 457 -10.05 -18.90 16.86
C THR A 457 -8.57 -18.73 17.22
N ASP A 458 -7.96 -19.71 17.90
CA ASP A 458 -6.57 -19.58 18.38
C ASP A 458 -5.54 -19.42 17.26
N ALA A 459 -5.75 -20.09 16.12
CA ALA A 459 -4.86 -20.02 14.97
C ALA A 459 -4.75 -18.61 14.34
N LYS A 460 -5.67 -17.69 14.66
CA LYS A 460 -5.60 -16.31 14.13
C LYS A 460 -4.45 -15.50 14.70
N HIS A 461 -4.04 -15.76 15.95
CA HIS A 461 -3.00 -14.99 16.62
C HIS A 461 -1.62 -15.20 15.97
N PRO A 462 -1.10 -16.44 15.82
CA PRO A 462 0.18 -16.65 15.14
C PRO A 462 0.12 -16.24 13.66
N PHE A 463 -1.02 -16.41 12.98
CA PHE A 463 -1.20 -15.92 11.61
C PHE A 463 -1.12 -14.39 11.52
N ALA A 464 -1.82 -13.68 12.42
CA ALA A 464 -1.83 -12.22 12.45
C ALA A 464 -0.45 -11.63 12.76
N LEU A 465 0.32 -12.29 13.63
CA LEU A 465 1.70 -11.96 13.96
C LEU A 465 2.72 -12.36 12.88
N GLY A 466 2.29 -13.03 11.79
CA GLY A 466 3.18 -13.49 10.73
C GLY A 466 4.06 -14.67 11.12
N GLN A 467 3.72 -15.38 12.20
CA GLN A 467 4.41 -16.60 12.65
C GLN A 467 3.99 -17.84 11.84
N THR A 468 2.81 -17.79 11.20
CA THR A 468 2.34 -18.79 10.25
C THR A 468 1.89 -18.11 8.95
N THR A 469 1.97 -18.85 7.84
CA THR A 469 1.46 -18.40 6.54
C THR A 469 0.06 -18.92 6.24
N THR A 470 -0.40 -19.94 6.98
CA THR A 470 -1.72 -20.54 6.80
C THR A 470 -2.79 -19.71 7.47
N ALA A 471 -3.68 -19.12 6.66
CA ALA A 471 -4.84 -18.39 7.16
C ALA A 471 -5.83 -19.35 7.86
N PRO A 472 -6.38 -18.99 9.04
CA PRO A 472 -7.38 -19.81 9.69
C PRO A 472 -8.67 -19.86 8.86
N PRO A 473 -9.39 -20.99 8.87
CA PRO A 473 -10.70 -21.06 8.22
C PRO A 473 -11.67 -20.05 8.86
N THR A 474 -12.65 -19.56 8.08
CA THR A 474 -13.73 -18.75 8.67
C THR A 474 -14.50 -19.60 9.68
N PRO A 475 -14.57 -19.20 10.95
CA PRO A 475 -15.30 -19.95 11.95
C PRO A 475 -16.80 -19.89 11.67
N GLY A 476 -17.51 -20.95 12.03
CA GLY A 476 -18.96 -21.04 11.91
C GLY A 476 -19.51 -22.00 12.96
N VAL A 477 -20.82 -21.95 13.15
CA VAL A 477 -21.49 -22.92 14.02
C VAL A 477 -21.38 -24.33 13.44
N THR A 478 -21.08 -25.28 14.31
CA THR A 478 -21.01 -26.70 13.98
C THR A 478 -22.18 -27.39 14.66
N GLY A 479 -23.03 -28.07 13.89
CA GLY A 479 -24.02 -28.96 14.50
C GLY A 479 -23.33 -30.10 15.26
N PRO A 480 -24.03 -30.81 16.17
CA PRO A 480 -23.56 -32.12 16.59
C PRO A 480 -23.25 -32.91 15.32
N PRO A 481 -22.13 -33.63 15.27
CA PRO A 481 -21.77 -34.37 14.07
C PRO A 481 -22.99 -35.22 13.66
N ILE A 482 -23.36 -35.16 12.38
CA ILE A 482 -24.53 -35.90 11.84
C ILE A 482 -24.47 -37.37 12.26
N ASN A 483 -23.25 -37.86 12.46
CA ASN A 483 -22.93 -39.14 13.07
C ASN A 483 -22.41 -38.93 14.50
N PRO A 484 -23.07 -39.51 15.51
CA PRO A 484 -22.61 -39.46 16.88
C PRO A 484 -21.22 -40.11 17.03
N VAL A 485 -20.38 -39.56 17.91
CA VAL A 485 -19.06 -40.10 18.27
C VAL A 485 -19.15 -40.56 19.71
N PRO A 486 -18.65 -41.77 20.06
CA PRO A 486 -18.66 -42.22 21.45
C PRO A 486 -17.92 -41.26 22.38
N GLY A 487 -18.54 -40.89 23.50
CA GLY A 487 -17.93 -40.01 24.50
C GLY A 487 -16.68 -40.63 25.18
N PRO A 488 -15.75 -39.82 25.70
CA PRO A 488 -14.60 -40.33 26.45
C PRO A 488 -15.03 -41.16 27.66
N GLY A 489 -14.46 -42.36 27.81
CA GLY A 489 -14.71 -43.25 28.95
C GLY A 489 -16.02 -44.06 28.91
N VAL A 490 -16.82 -43.92 27.84
CA VAL A 490 -18.08 -44.67 27.65
C VAL A 490 -17.83 -46.14 27.33
N TRP A 491 -16.70 -46.43 26.71
CA TRP A 491 -16.22 -47.78 26.41
C TRP A 491 -14.86 -48.01 27.05
N VAL A 492 -14.61 -49.23 27.48
CA VAL A 492 -13.36 -49.65 28.12
C VAL A 492 -12.89 -50.95 27.48
N ILE A 493 -11.59 -51.06 27.21
CA ILE A 493 -10.96 -52.28 26.72
C ILE A 493 -10.31 -53.04 27.89
N SER A 494 -10.45 -54.35 27.90
CA SER A 494 -9.74 -55.29 28.77
C SER A 494 -9.17 -56.46 27.96
N ALA A 495 -8.15 -57.14 28.49
CA ALA A 495 -7.62 -58.37 27.92
C ALA A 495 -8.05 -59.57 28.77
N THR A 496 -8.51 -60.65 28.12
CA THR A 496 -8.99 -61.88 28.78
C THR A 496 -8.56 -63.13 27.99
N SER A 497 -9.01 -64.30 28.43
CA SER A 497 -8.93 -65.56 27.70
C SER A 497 -10.28 -66.25 27.62
N ILE A 498 -10.54 -66.89 26.48
CA ILE A 498 -11.71 -67.76 26.28
C ILE A 498 -11.20 -69.20 26.21
N SER A 499 -11.82 -70.10 26.98
CA SER A 499 -11.49 -71.52 26.99
C SER A 499 -12.74 -72.35 26.68
N ASP A 500 -12.62 -73.35 25.81
CA ASP A 500 -13.68 -74.34 25.54
C ASP A 500 -13.49 -75.68 26.27
N GLY A 501 -12.54 -75.74 27.21
CA GLY A 501 -12.16 -76.97 27.91
C GLY A 501 -11.08 -77.79 27.21
N SER A 502 -10.70 -77.47 25.96
CA SER A 502 -9.60 -78.12 25.22
C SER A 502 -8.61 -77.13 24.58
N THR A 503 -9.04 -75.90 24.30
CA THR A 503 -8.21 -74.84 23.72
C THR A 503 -8.47 -73.50 24.43
N THR A 504 -7.41 -72.81 24.86
CA THR A 504 -7.49 -71.47 25.44
C THR A 504 -6.90 -70.45 24.48
N LEU A 505 -7.67 -69.42 24.10
CA LEU A 505 -7.25 -68.34 23.21
C LEU A 505 -7.30 -66.99 23.94
N PRO A 506 -6.30 -66.11 23.78
CA PRO A 506 -6.39 -64.73 24.24
C PRO A 506 -7.50 -63.99 23.49
N ALA A 507 -8.14 -63.05 24.16
CA ALA A 507 -9.20 -62.23 23.62
C ALA A 507 -9.14 -60.79 24.16
N LEU A 508 -9.66 -59.85 23.38
CA LEU A 508 -9.96 -58.49 23.85
C LEU A 508 -11.45 -58.42 24.18
N VAL A 509 -11.79 -57.77 25.29
CA VAL A 509 -13.18 -57.46 25.64
C VAL A 509 -13.34 -55.95 25.66
N ILE A 510 -14.34 -55.46 24.97
CA ILE A 510 -14.73 -54.06 24.96
C ILE A 510 -16.09 -53.96 25.65
N ASP A 511 -16.10 -53.40 26.85
CA ASP A 511 -17.29 -53.20 27.67
C ASP A 511 -17.75 -51.75 27.60
N GLY A 512 -19.05 -51.52 27.55
CA GLY A 512 -19.61 -50.16 27.54
C GLY A 512 -21.09 -50.16 27.17
N SER A 513 -21.63 -48.98 26.94
CA SER A 513 -23.02 -48.85 26.47
C SER A 513 -23.12 -47.63 25.56
N ILE A 514 -23.99 -47.67 24.56
CA ILE A 514 -24.18 -46.53 23.68
C ILE A 514 -24.68 -45.29 24.45
N ASP A 515 -24.02 -44.15 24.28
CA ASP A 515 -24.38 -42.85 24.90
C ASP A 515 -25.17 -41.93 23.95
N SER A 516 -25.51 -42.45 22.76
CA SER A 516 -26.30 -41.77 21.74
C SER A 516 -27.65 -42.45 21.53
N SER A 517 -28.73 -41.68 21.63
CA SER A 517 -30.10 -42.16 21.33
C SER A 517 -30.44 -42.22 19.84
N SER A 518 -29.49 -41.88 18.95
CA SER A 518 -29.73 -41.65 17.52
C SER A 518 -28.99 -42.60 16.58
N SER A 519 -28.10 -43.44 17.11
CA SER A 519 -27.30 -44.40 16.34
C SER A 519 -28.08 -45.69 16.07
N ASP A 520 -27.84 -46.31 14.92
CA ASP A 520 -28.45 -47.60 14.52
C ASP A 520 -27.50 -48.79 14.62
N ALA A 521 -26.20 -48.57 14.83
CA ALA A 521 -25.22 -49.62 15.11
C ALA A 521 -23.94 -49.08 15.76
N ILE A 522 -23.16 -50.00 16.33
CA ILE A 522 -21.83 -49.80 16.89
C ILE A 522 -20.82 -50.55 16.04
N VAL A 523 -19.77 -49.89 15.59
CA VAL A 523 -18.67 -50.49 14.82
C VAL A 523 -17.48 -50.66 15.76
N PHE A 524 -17.00 -51.89 15.89
CA PHE A 524 -15.81 -52.22 16.67
C PHE A 524 -14.64 -52.51 15.73
N GLU A 525 -13.47 -51.98 16.06
CA GLU A 525 -12.20 -52.20 15.36
C GLU A 525 -11.08 -52.42 16.39
N TYR A 526 -9.99 -53.07 15.97
CA TYR A 526 -8.80 -53.28 16.81
C TYR A 526 -7.54 -53.26 15.97
N ARG A 527 -6.39 -53.03 16.62
CA ARG A 527 -5.06 -53.09 15.99
C ARG A 527 -3.98 -53.43 17.00
N GLU A 528 -2.88 -54.02 16.53
CA GLU A 528 -1.67 -54.13 17.33
C GLU A 528 -1.08 -52.74 17.60
N TRP A 529 -0.58 -52.54 18.81
CA TRP A 529 -0.05 -51.27 19.27
C TRP A 529 1.45 -51.31 19.47
N PHE A 530 2.12 -50.29 18.94
CA PHE A 530 3.51 -49.94 19.22
C PHE A 530 3.63 -48.41 19.27
N SER A 531 4.67 -47.92 19.96
CA SER A 531 4.92 -46.49 20.08
C SER A 531 5.21 -45.88 18.71
N GLY A 532 4.52 -44.79 18.35
CA GLY A 532 4.72 -44.06 17.08
C GLY A 532 3.83 -44.49 15.90
N ILE A 533 2.87 -45.40 16.09
CA ILE A 533 1.86 -45.72 15.07
C ILE A 533 0.92 -44.53 14.85
N GLY A 534 0.69 -44.13 13.60
CA GLY A 534 -0.23 -43.03 13.25
C GLY A 534 -1.70 -43.37 13.51
N ASP A 535 -2.53 -42.37 13.79
CA ASP A 535 -3.91 -42.54 14.29
C ASP A 535 -4.83 -43.38 13.38
N GLU A 536 -4.60 -43.35 12.06
CA GLU A 536 -5.42 -44.06 11.07
C GLU A 536 -4.80 -45.37 10.54
N ALA A 537 -3.58 -45.74 10.97
CA ALA A 537 -2.89 -46.89 10.43
C ALA A 537 -3.30 -48.22 11.11
N GLY A 538 -3.48 -49.28 10.32
CA GLY A 538 -3.49 -50.67 10.80
C GLY A 538 -4.77 -51.18 11.48
N TRP A 539 -5.91 -50.52 11.29
CA TRP A 539 -7.19 -50.95 11.89
C TRP A 539 -7.79 -52.20 11.21
N ILE A 540 -8.21 -53.15 12.03
CA ILE A 540 -8.92 -54.39 11.63
C ILE A 540 -10.35 -54.31 12.16
N GLY A 541 -11.34 -54.57 11.30
CA GLY A 541 -12.75 -54.60 11.70
C GLY A 541 -13.06 -55.81 12.59
N ALA A 542 -13.68 -55.56 13.74
CA ALA A 542 -14.15 -56.59 14.69
C ALA A 542 -15.67 -56.84 14.62
N GLY A 543 -16.42 -56.03 13.88
CA GLY A 543 -17.85 -56.25 13.60
C GLY A 543 -18.69 -54.97 13.68
N ILE A 544 -19.93 -55.08 13.21
CA ILE A 544 -20.97 -54.05 13.33
C ILE A 544 -22.11 -54.66 14.13
N GLU A 545 -22.38 -54.12 15.31
CA GLU A 545 -23.29 -54.67 16.30
C GLU A 545 -24.50 -53.73 16.52
N PRO A 546 -25.65 -54.24 16.98
CA PRO A 546 -26.81 -53.40 17.25
C PRO A 546 -26.59 -52.48 18.48
N PRO A 547 -27.33 -51.36 18.60
CA PRO A 547 -27.13 -50.33 19.64
C PRO A 547 -27.21 -50.84 21.08
N GLU A 548 -27.96 -51.91 21.33
CA GLU A 548 -28.12 -52.55 22.65
C GLU A 548 -26.91 -53.38 23.11
N THR A 549 -25.88 -53.53 22.26
CA THR A 549 -24.65 -54.25 22.61
C THR A 549 -23.94 -53.58 23.77
N THR A 550 -23.69 -54.34 24.84
CA THR A 550 -22.98 -53.86 26.04
C THR A 550 -21.56 -54.42 26.18
N GLN A 551 -21.24 -55.45 25.39
CA GLN A 551 -19.95 -56.11 25.41
C GLN A 551 -19.62 -56.65 24.02
N LYS A 552 -18.37 -56.46 23.59
CA LYS A 552 -17.81 -57.09 22.39
C LYS A 552 -16.56 -57.88 22.75
N VAL A 553 -16.56 -59.17 22.41
CA VAL A 553 -15.40 -60.04 22.58
C VAL A 553 -14.74 -60.28 21.23
N ILE A 554 -13.41 -60.10 21.16
CA ILE A 554 -12.57 -60.30 19.98
C ILE A 554 -11.61 -61.45 20.30
N PRO A 555 -11.94 -62.70 19.93
CA PRO A 555 -11.11 -63.87 20.21
C PRO A 555 -9.95 -64.01 19.21
N GLY A 556 -8.93 -64.79 19.58
CA GLY A 556 -7.88 -65.23 18.65
C GLY A 556 -6.84 -64.15 18.31
N VAL A 557 -6.64 -63.19 19.22
CA VAL A 557 -5.55 -62.20 19.11
C VAL A 557 -4.20 -62.85 19.46
N LEU A 558 -3.07 -62.19 19.19
CA LEU A 558 -1.78 -62.75 19.58
C LEU A 558 -1.58 -62.67 21.10
N PRO A 559 -0.98 -63.70 21.75
CA PRO A 559 -0.61 -63.63 23.16
C PRO A 559 0.58 -62.68 23.38
N ALA A 560 0.70 -62.06 24.56
CA ALA A 560 1.78 -61.12 24.92
C ALA A 560 1.89 -59.87 24.05
N THR A 561 0.85 -59.52 23.30
CA THR A 561 0.86 -58.43 22.33
C THR A 561 0.00 -57.28 22.84
N SER A 562 0.51 -56.06 22.72
CA SER A 562 -0.26 -54.86 23.03
C SER A 562 -1.22 -54.53 21.90
N TYR A 563 -2.47 -54.22 22.24
CA TYR A 563 -3.53 -53.85 21.30
C TYR A 563 -4.16 -52.52 21.69
N GLN A 564 -4.61 -51.79 20.68
CA GLN A 564 -5.62 -50.74 20.81
C GLN A 564 -6.92 -51.21 20.19
N ALA A 565 -8.04 -50.74 20.75
CA ALA A 565 -9.36 -50.91 20.15
C ALA A 565 -9.98 -49.57 19.80
N ALA A 566 -11.02 -49.63 18.99
CA ALA A 566 -11.71 -48.49 18.47
C ALA A 566 -13.21 -48.75 18.42
N VAL A 567 -13.99 -47.75 18.83
CA VAL A 567 -15.45 -47.78 18.76
C VAL A 567 -15.93 -46.58 17.94
N ARG A 568 -16.85 -46.83 17.01
CA ARG A 568 -17.52 -45.81 16.19
C ARG A 568 -19.02 -46.06 16.23
N TYR A 569 -19.84 -45.02 16.11
CA TYR A 569 -21.27 -45.21 15.89
C TYR A 569 -21.63 -45.03 14.42
N ARG A 570 -22.65 -45.77 14.00
CA ARG A 570 -23.25 -45.66 12.68
C ARG A 570 -24.67 -45.11 12.80
N ARG A 571 -25.06 -44.26 11.86
CA ARG A 571 -26.43 -43.76 11.71
C ARG A 571 -26.79 -43.68 10.24
N GLN A 572 -27.89 -44.33 9.85
CA GLN A 572 -28.40 -44.38 8.47
C GLN A 572 -27.33 -44.77 7.44
N GLY A 573 -26.47 -45.74 7.81
CA GLY A 573 -25.41 -46.25 6.93
C GLY A 573 -24.11 -45.43 6.90
N VAL A 574 -24.03 -44.29 7.61
CA VAL A 574 -22.81 -43.46 7.68
C VAL A 574 -22.12 -43.66 9.03
N ILE A 575 -20.80 -43.85 9.02
CA ILE A 575 -19.98 -44.12 10.22
C ILE A 575 -19.35 -42.82 10.75
N GLY A 576 -19.44 -42.56 12.06
CA GLY A 576 -18.84 -41.39 12.74
C GLY A 576 -17.34 -41.54 13.03
N ASN A 577 -16.75 -40.60 13.76
CA ASN A 577 -15.33 -40.67 14.13
C ASN A 577 -15.05 -41.75 15.20
N ARG A 578 -13.77 -42.08 15.39
CA ARG A 578 -13.27 -43.15 16.25
C ARG A 578 -12.98 -42.68 17.66
N LEU A 579 -13.49 -43.41 18.66
CA LEU A 579 -12.98 -43.38 20.03
C LEU A 579 -11.87 -44.42 20.16
N LEU A 580 -10.66 -44.00 20.54
CA LEU A 580 -9.51 -44.88 20.75
C LEU A 580 -9.46 -45.41 22.20
N LEU A 581 -9.22 -46.71 22.34
CA LEU A 581 -9.12 -47.43 23.62
C LEU A 581 -7.77 -48.15 23.73
N GLY A 582 -7.21 -48.22 24.94
CA GLY A 582 -5.94 -48.87 25.22
C GLY A 582 -4.73 -47.92 25.13
N PRO A 583 -3.50 -48.44 25.02
CA PRO A 583 -3.16 -49.84 24.75
C PRO A 583 -3.35 -50.80 25.93
N ILE A 584 -3.55 -52.10 25.64
CA ILE A 584 -3.57 -53.18 26.64
C ILE A 584 -2.87 -54.45 26.11
N THR A 585 -2.14 -55.16 26.95
CA THR A 585 -1.35 -56.34 26.58
C THR A 585 -2.08 -57.64 26.91
N THR A 586 -2.13 -58.57 25.95
CA THR A 586 -2.74 -59.90 26.13
C THR A 586 -1.81 -60.86 26.92
N PRO A 587 -2.34 -61.89 27.61
CA PRO A 587 -1.50 -62.83 28.37
C PRO A 587 -0.70 -63.82 27.48
N LEU A 588 0.38 -64.43 28.01
CA LEU A 588 1.16 -65.53 27.40
C LEU A 588 0.51 -66.90 27.70
N PHE A 589 0.25 -67.76 26.70
CA PHE A 589 -0.57 -68.99 26.90
C PHE A 589 0.13 -70.35 26.68
N GLU A 590 1.31 -70.45 26.05
CA GLU A 590 1.92 -71.77 25.79
C GLU A 590 2.54 -72.45 27.03
N LEU A 591 2.63 -71.75 28.16
CA LEU A 591 3.22 -72.28 29.38
C LEU A 591 2.22 -73.06 30.26
N GLU A 592 0.93 -72.73 30.20
CA GLU A 592 -0.10 -73.33 31.07
C GLU A 592 -0.52 -74.73 30.61
N ALA A 593 -0.64 -74.95 29.30
CA ALA A 593 -0.98 -76.28 28.76
C ALA A 593 0.12 -77.32 29.05
N ILE A 594 1.39 -76.96 28.85
CA ILE A 594 2.53 -77.81 29.20
C ILE A 594 2.61 -78.03 30.71
N ALA A 595 2.39 -76.98 31.52
CA ALA A 595 2.43 -77.08 32.98
C ALA A 595 1.31 -77.94 33.59
N ASN A 596 0.19 -78.10 32.88
CA ASN A 596 -0.95 -78.94 33.25
C ASN A 596 -0.75 -80.40 32.84
N ILE A 597 -0.14 -80.65 31.68
CA ILE A 597 0.23 -81.99 31.20
C ILE A 597 1.19 -82.66 32.21
N VAL A 598 2.28 -81.97 32.57
CA VAL A 598 3.30 -82.55 33.46
C VAL A 598 3.03 -82.33 34.95
N ALA A 599 1.77 -82.13 35.35
CA ALA A 599 1.41 -81.68 36.70
C ALA A 599 1.78 -82.69 37.80
N ASP A 600 1.74 -83.98 37.49
CA ASP A 600 2.08 -85.09 38.37
C ASP A 600 3.58 -85.46 38.37
N GLY A 601 4.40 -84.75 37.58
CA GLY A 601 5.83 -85.04 37.43
C GLY A 601 6.12 -86.27 36.57
N ILE A 602 5.11 -86.77 35.86
CA ILE A 602 5.21 -87.87 34.90
C ILE A 602 4.78 -87.31 33.54
N LEU A 603 5.41 -87.80 32.48
CA LEU A 603 4.92 -87.64 31.12
C LEU A 603 4.22 -88.94 30.75
N ASP A 604 2.89 -88.95 30.87
CA ASP A 604 2.06 -90.12 30.61
C ASP A 604 2.07 -90.47 29.12
N ARG A 605 1.95 -91.76 28.79
CA ARG A 605 1.84 -92.26 27.42
C ARG A 605 0.81 -91.53 26.55
N SER A 606 -0.28 -91.03 27.14
CA SER A 606 -1.34 -90.29 26.45
C SER A 606 -0.97 -88.83 26.17
N GLU A 607 0.03 -88.30 26.86
CA GLU A 607 0.49 -86.91 26.77
C GLU A 607 1.70 -86.76 25.83
N LYS A 608 2.51 -87.81 25.70
CA LYS A 608 3.67 -87.89 24.79
C LYS A 608 3.36 -87.44 23.35
N PRO A 609 2.24 -87.84 22.71
CA PRO A 609 1.93 -87.39 21.33
C PRO A 609 1.86 -85.86 21.21
N ARG A 610 1.35 -85.17 22.23
CA ARG A 610 1.25 -83.72 22.23
C ARG A 610 2.62 -83.07 22.36
N ILE A 611 3.46 -83.55 23.28
CA ILE A 611 4.84 -83.06 23.46
C ILE A 611 5.69 -83.30 22.21
N VAL A 612 5.57 -84.47 21.58
CA VAL A 612 6.26 -84.77 20.32
C VAL A 612 5.80 -83.84 19.19
N GLN A 613 4.50 -83.54 19.11
CA GLN A 613 3.96 -82.59 18.13
C GLN A 613 4.51 -81.17 18.35
N ASP A 614 4.47 -80.66 19.58
CA ASP A 614 4.93 -79.31 19.91
C ASP A 614 6.44 -79.16 19.64
N TYR A 615 7.25 -80.16 19.99
CA TYR A 615 8.68 -80.20 19.67
C TYR A 615 8.94 -80.27 18.15
N THR A 616 8.14 -81.03 17.41
CA THR A 616 8.25 -81.13 15.94
C THR A 616 7.95 -79.78 15.27
N VAL A 617 6.97 -79.02 15.77
CA VAL A 617 6.63 -77.69 15.26
C VAL A 617 7.78 -76.70 15.49
N ILE A 618 8.38 -76.71 16.69
CA ILE A 618 9.54 -75.87 17.05
C ILE A 618 10.72 -76.11 16.08
N LEU A 619 11.02 -77.37 15.76
CA LEU A 619 12.08 -77.70 14.80
C LEU A 619 11.74 -77.27 13.37
N ALA A 620 10.48 -77.40 12.96
CA ALA A 620 10.04 -77.06 11.61
C ALA A 620 10.10 -75.54 11.34
N GLU A 621 9.81 -74.70 12.34
CA GLU A 621 9.81 -73.25 12.19
C GLU A 621 11.20 -72.60 12.29
N GLN A 622 12.16 -73.27 12.94
CA GLN A 622 13.49 -72.71 13.23
C GLN A 622 14.18 -72.20 11.95
N ALA A 623 14.24 -73.02 10.90
CA ALA A 623 14.90 -72.67 9.65
C ALA A 623 14.30 -71.42 8.99
N GLY A 624 12.98 -71.23 9.07
CA GLY A 624 12.29 -70.08 8.50
C GLY A 624 12.56 -68.79 9.28
N ILE A 625 12.55 -68.87 10.61
CA ILE A 625 12.87 -67.74 11.49
C ILE A 625 14.35 -67.34 11.33
N ASP A 626 15.25 -68.32 11.24
CA ASP A 626 16.68 -68.12 11.03
C ASP A 626 17.02 -67.45 9.70
N ALA A 627 16.36 -67.86 8.62
CA ALA A 627 16.54 -67.24 7.31
C ALA A 627 16.11 -65.77 7.34
N ARG A 628 14.99 -65.45 8.00
CA ARG A 628 14.48 -64.08 8.16
C ARG A 628 15.39 -63.24 9.05
N ALA A 629 15.89 -63.81 10.16
CA ALA A 629 16.85 -63.15 11.05
C ALA A 629 18.14 -62.80 10.30
N SER A 630 18.68 -63.75 9.53
CA SER A 630 19.92 -63.58 8.76
C SER A 630 19.78 -62.52 7.66
N ALA A 631 18.64 -62.51 6.97
CA ALA A 631 18.35 -61.49 5.95
C ALA A 631 18.29 -60.07 6.52
N GLN A 632 17.91 -59.91 7.80
CA GLN A 632 17.81 -58.63 8.49
C GLN A 632 19.03 -58.32 9.40
N GLY A 633 20.06 -59.18 9.41
CA GLY A 633 21.25 -58.99 10.24
C GLY A 633 21.06 -59.23 11.74
N VAL A 634 19.99 -59.89 12.17
CA VAL A 634 19.71 -60.21 13.58
C VAL A 634 20.56 -61.42 13.99
N THR A 635 21.67 -61.17 14.68
CA THR A 635 22.64 -62.22 15.06
C THR A 635 22.46 -62.71 16.50
N THR A 636 22.34 -61.80 17.47
CA THR A 636 22.35 -62.13 18.90
C THR A 636 21.13 -62.96 19.33
N GLN A 637 19.93 -62.49 18.98
CA GLN A 637 18.66 -63.13 19.34
C GLN A 637 18.47 -64.45 18.59
N LYS A 638 18.97 -64.54 17.35
CA LYS A 638 19.00 -65.77 16.57
C LYS A 638 19.85 -66.84 17.28
N THR A 639 21.09 -66.51 17.66
CA THR A 639 21.96 -67.43 18.41
C THR A 639 21.35 -67.88 19.73
N ALA A 640 20.65 -67.00 20.45
CA ALA A 640 19.95 -67.35 21.68
C ALA A 640 18.79 -68.33 21.44
N TYR A 641 18.04 -68.17 20.35
CA TYR A 641 16.96 -69.08 19.95
C TYR A 641 17.50 -70.47 19.58
N ASP A 642 18.56 -70.52 18.76
CA ASP A 642 19.23 -71.77 18.38
C ASP A 642 19.76 -72.53 19.60
N ALA A 643 20.34 -71.80 20.56
CA ALA A 643 20.86 -72.37 21.80
C ALA A 643 19.75 -72.92 22.69
N ALA A 644 18.61 -72.23 22.77
CA ALA A 644 17.45 -72.68 23.54
C ALA A 644 16.85 -73.97 22.95
N ILE A 645 16.70 -74.05 21.62
CA ILE A 645 16.23 -75.28 20.94
C ILE A 645 17.20 -76.42 21.18
N THR A 646 18.50 -76.19 21.01
CA THR A 646 19.55 -77.20 21.26
C THR A 646 19.48 -77.74 22.69
N ALA A 647 19.26 -76.87 23.68
CA ALA A 647 19.14 -77.24 25.08
C ALA A 647 17.84 -78.04 25.37
N LEU A 648 16.74 -77.73 24.68
CA LEU A 648 15.50 -78.51 24.76
C LEU A 648 15.67 -79.90 24.13
N THR A 649 16.24 -79.99 22.93
CA THR A 649 16.55 -81.26 22.25
C THR A 649 17.42 -82.17 23.11
N ALA A 650 18.48 -81.62 23.71
CA ALA A 650 19.37 -82.38 24.58
C ALA A 650 18.66 -82.90 25.83
N TYR A 651 17.75 -82.11 26.40
CA TYR A 651 16.95 -82.51 27.55
C TYR A 651 15.96 -83.64 27.21
N LEU A 652 15.20 -83.50 26.12
CA LEU A 652 14.20 -84.49 25.70
C LEU A 652 14.84 -85.85 25.36
N ASN A 653 15.96 -85.85 24.63
CA ASN A 653 16.71 -87.07 24.27
C ASN A 653 17.44 -87.72 25.47
N GLY A 654 17.53 -87.03 26.61
CA GLY A 654 18.15 -87.55 27.84
C GLY A 654 17.15 -88.21 28.80
N LEU A 655 15.86 -88.19 28.48
CA LEU A 655 14.82 -88.81 29.30
C LEU A 655 14.84 -90.34 29.14
N SER A 656 14.44 -91.07 30.20
CA SER A 656 14.35 -92.54 30.17
C SER A 656 13.16 -93.01 31.02
N PRO A 657 12.22 -93.80 30.46
CA PRO A 657 12.06 -94.15 29.04
C PRO A 657 11.92 -92.93 28.11
N ASP A 658 12.20 -93.10 26.82
CA ASP A 658 12.30 -91.99 25.86
C ASP A 658 10.99 -91.19 25.75
N PHE A 659 11.09 -89.89 25.47
CA PHE A 659 9.92 -88.99 25.40
C PHE A 659 8.97 -89.31 24.23
N ASP A 660 9.46 -90.02 23.21
CA ASP A 660 8.72 -90.50 22.05
C ASP A 660 8.41 -92.01 22.10
N ASP A 661 8.71 -92.70 23.22
CA ASP A 661 8.24 -94.06 23.48
C ASP A 661 6.80 -94.06 24.02
N TYR A 662 5.82 -94.34 23.15
CA TYR A 662 4.40 -94.36 23.49
C TYR A 662 3.95 -95.59 24.30
N ALA A 663 4.83 -96.55 24.60
CA ALA A 663 4.46 -97.77 25.33
C ALA A 663 4.54 -97.62 26.85
N THR A 664 5.36 -96.68 27.35
CA THR A 664 5.68 -96.54 28.78
C THR A 664 5.65 -95.07 29.21
N ASP A 665 5.38 -94.83 30.50
CA ASP A 665 5.35 -93.48 31.07
C ASP A 665 6.77 -93.04 31.47
N THR A 666 7.08 -91.74 31.37
CA THR A 666 8.42 -91.20 31.61
C THR A 666 8.44 -90.27 32.82
N ALA A 667 9.25 -90.55 33.83
CA ALA A 667 9.42 -89.64 34.97
C ALA A 667 10.24 -88.40 34.56
N ILE A 668 9.82 -87.22 35.01
CA ILE A 668 10.45 -85.93 34.67
C ILE A 668 10.54 -84.99 35.87
N ASP A 669 11.54 -84.10 35.87
CA ASP A 669 11.51 -82.94 36.77
C ASP A 669 10.64 -81.84 36.15
N ARG A 670 9.46 -81.62 36.72
CA ARG A 670 8.45 -80.69 36.22
C ARG A 670 9.01 -79.27 36.00
N ALA A 671 9.77 -78.76 36.97
CA ALA A 671 10.29 -77.40 36.91
C ALA A 671 11.29 -77.24 35.76
N THR A 672 12.18 -78.22 35.58
CA THR A 672 13.17 -78.24 34.50
C THR A 672 12.50 -78.44 33.14
N PHE A 673 11.53 -79.36 33.03
CA PHE A 673 10.77 -79.60 31.80
C PHE A 673 10.10 -78.31 31.29
N ILE A 674 9.33 -77.63 32.16
CA ILE A 674 8.63 -76.40 31.83
C ILE A 674 9.62 -75.28 31.48
N ALA A 675 10.75 -75.18 32.20
CA ALA A 675 11.76 -74.16 31.93
C ALA A 675 12.37 -74.32 30.53
N LYS A 676 12.64 -75.55 30.07
CA LYS A 676 13.23 -75.76 28.73
C LYS A 676 12.31 -75.34 27.59
N PHE A 677 11.02 -75.64 27.68
CA PHE A 677 10.04 -75.12 26.71
C PHE A 677 9.89 -73.59 26.80
N ARG A 678 9.86 -73.03 28.04
CA ARG A 678 9.80 -71.57 28.25
C ARG A 678 10.95 -70.85 27.56
N ASP A 679 12.18 -71.34 27.74
CA ASP A 679 13.39 -70.71 27.22
C ASP A 679 13.34 -70.62 25.69
N VAL A 680 12.82 -71.66 25.01
CA VAL A 680 12.60 -71.67 23.56
C VAL A 680 11.57 -70.62 23.15
N TYR A 681 10.39 -70.60 23.78
CA TYR A 681 9.33 -69.65 23.41
C TYR A 681 9.71 -68.19 23.66
N VAL A 682 10.42 -67.91 24.75
CA VAL A 682 10.94 -66.58 25.05
C VAL A 682 11.99 -66.15 24.02
N ALA A 683 12.94 -67.02 23.69
CA ALA A 683 13.98 -66.71 22.71
C ALA A 683 13.42 -66.56 21.29
N ARG A 684 12.42 -67.38 20.93
CA ARG A 684 11.66 -67.28 19.67
C ARG A 684 10.99 -65.91 19.52
N GLN A 685 10.33 -65.44 20.58
CA GLN A 685 9.68 -64.14 20.54
C GLN A 685 10.70 -63.00 20.47
N ALA A 686 11.83 -63.13 21.17
CA ALA A 686 12.89 -62.13 21.12
C ALA A 686 13.46 -61.93 19.70
N VAL A 687 13.67 -63.02 18.94
CA VAL A 687 14.14 -62.91 17.55
C VAL A 687 13.07 -62.34 16.62
N LEU A 688 11.80 -62.72 16.78
CA LEU A 688 10.70 -62.17 15.97
C LEU A 688 10.47 -60.67 16.22
N ASN A 689 10.56 -60.22 17.47
CA ASN A 689 10.44 -58.81 17.83
C ASN A 689 11.56 -57.97 17.22
N GLU A 690 12.81 -58.44 17.26
CA GLU A 690 13.94 -57.68 16.69
C GLU A 690 13.87 -57.62 15.16
N ILE A 691 13.43 -58.71 14.49
CA ILE A 691 13.17 -58.69 13.04
C ILE A 691 12.11 -57.65 12.68
N ALA A 692 11.00 -57.60 13.43
CA ALA A 692 9.91 -56.64 13.19
C ALA A 692 10.37 -55.19 13.41
N LYS A 693 11.17 -54.96 14.46
CA LYS A 693 11.75 -53.65 14.78
C LYS A 693 12.68 -53.14 13.67
N ILE A 694 13.59 -53.97 13.16
CA ILE A 694 14.51 -53.58 12.07
C ILE A 694 13.74 -53.25 10.79
N ALA A 695 12.71 -54.04 10.44
CA ALA A 695 11.88 -53.78 9.27
C ALA A 695 11.15 -52.43 9.37
N TYR A 696 10.71 -52.05 10.58
CA TYR A 696 10.12 -50.74 10.85
C TYR A 696 11.16 -49.61 10.75
N ASP A 697 12.34 -49.77 11.37
CA ASP A 697 13.41 -48.76 11.31
C ASP A 697 13.85 -48.48 9.86
N GLN A 698 13.92 -49.50 9.01
CA GLN A 698 14.18 -49.34 7.57
C GLN A 698 13.10 -48.53 6.87
N ALA A 699 11.82 -48.77 7.20
CA ALA A 699 10.69 -48.01 6.63
C ALA A 699 10.69 -46.54 7.10
N VAL A 700 11.00 -46.29 8.38
CA VAL A 700 11.14 -44.94 8.94
C VAL A 700 12.29 -44.19 8.27
N ASN A 701 13.44 -44.84 8.09
CA ASN A 701 14.59 -44.26 7.39
C ASN A 701 14.26 -43.95 5.91
N ALA A 702 13.47 -44.79 5.24
CA ALA A 702 13.01 -44.52 3.89
C ALA A 702 12.06 -43.31 3.83
N ILE A 703 11.17 -43.15 4.82
CA ILE A 703 10.27 -41.99 4.93
C ILE A 703 11.07 -40.72 5.26
N ALA A 704 12.04 -40.78 6.17
CA ALA A 704 12.92 -39.66 6.48
C ALA A 704 13.78 -39.26 5.28
N ALA A 705 14.28 -40.22 4.49
CA ALA A 705 14.98 -39.94 3.25
C ALA A 705 14.05 -39.29 2.20
N ALA A 706 12.79 -39.71 2.12
CA ALA A 706 11.79 -39.08 1.25
C ALA A 706 11.44 -37.65 1.70
N ALA A 707 11.29 -37.42 3.01
CA ALA A 707 11.07 -36.09 3.58
C ALA A 707 12.27 -35.17 3.35
N ASN A 708 13.50 -35.63 3.62
CA ASN A 708 14.72 -34.87 3.33
C ASN A 708 14.85 -34.57 1.82
N ALA A 709 14.45 -35.49 0.94
CA ALA A 709 14.42 -35.25 -0.50
C ALA A 709 13.37 -34.20 -0.90
N GLN A 710 12.22 -34.18 -0.22
CA GLN A 710 11.21 -33.14 -0.36
C GLN A 710 11.73 -31.79 0.14
N ASP A 711 12.32 -31.71 1.34
CA ASP A 711 12.90 -30.48 1.90
C ASP A 711 14.03 -29.94 1.01
N THR A 712 14.84 -30.82 0.43
CA THR A 712 15.87 -30.46 -0.55
C THR A 712 15.27 -29.93 -1.86
N ALA A 713 14.11 -30.46 -2.26
CA ALA A 713 13.40 -29.98 -3.45
C ALA A 713 12.69 -28.64 -3.20
N ASP A 714 12.14 -28.45 -2.00
CA ASP A 714 11.40 -27.27 -1.58
C ASP A 714 12.34 -26.10 -1.21
N GLY A 715 13.58 -26.37 -0.78
CA GLY A 715 14.64 -25.39 -0.48
C GLY A 715 15.58 -25.05 -1.66
N LYS A 716 15.20 -25.37 -2.90
CA LYS A 716 16.11 -25.29 -4.06
C LYS A 716 16.54 -23.87 -4.45
N ILE A 717 15.77 -22.84 -4.08
CA ILE A 717 16.01 -21.45 -4.50
C ILE A 717 15.87 -20.54 -3.29
N ASP A 718 16.99 -20.19 -2.68
CA ASP A 718 17.04 -19.18 -1.63
C ASP A 718 17.10 -17.77 -2.24
N THR A 719 16.40 -16.82 -1.60
CA THR A 719 16.40 -15.42 -2.01
C THR A 719 17.03 -14.54 -0.93
N PHE A 720 18.18 -13.95 -1.23
CA PHE A 720 18.96 -13.13 -0.31
C PHE A 720 18.71 -11.62 -0.55
N TYR A 721 18.69 -10.84 0.53
CA TYR A 721 18.58 -9.37 0.51
C TYR A 721 19.69 -8.77 1.39
N GLN A 722 20.82 -8.40 0.78
CA GLN A 722 22.00 -7.90 1.51
C GLN A 722 22.96 -7.15 0.58
N THR A 723 23.91 -6.42 1.15
CA THR A 723 24.82 -5.51 0.41
C THR A 723 26.06 -6.17 -0.19
N THR A 724 26.31 -7.43 0.14
CA THR A 724 27.47 -8.17 -0.38
C THR A 724 27.02 -9.55 -0.87
N PRO A 725 27.64 -10.10 -1.92
CA PRO A 725 27.24 -11.40 -2.46
C PRO A 725 27.26 -12.47 -1.35
N PRO A 726 26.19 -13.26 -1.20
CA PRO A 726 26.18 -14.36 -0.24
C PRO A 726 27.34 -15.32 -0.50
N ALA A 727 28.10 -15.62 0.56
CA ALA A 727 29.28 -16.47 0.49
C ALA A 727 28.94 -17.96 0.34
N SER A 728 27.73 -18.36 0.77
CA SER A 728 27.17 -19.70 0.60
C SER A 728 25.91 -19.59 -0.24
N ALA A 729 25.96 -20.10 -1.47
CA ALA A 729 24.86 -20.05 -2.43
C ALA A 729 24.82 -21.34 -3.26
N SER A 730 23.62 -21.74 -3.65
CA SER A 730 23.31 -22.91 -4.46
C SER A 730 22.88 -22.50 -5.87
N GLU A 731 23.07 -23.40 -6.84
CA GLU A 731 22.74 -23.13 -8.24
C GLU A 731 21.26 -22.74 -8.40
N GLY A 732 21.00 -21.53 -8.90
CA GLY A 732 19.66 -21.00 -9.09
C GLY A 732 19.20 -20.00 -8.02
N ASP A 733 19.93 -19.85 -6.90
CA ASP A 733 19.61 -18.88 -5.86
C ASP A 733 19.57 -17.45 -6.39
N LEU A 734 18.79 -16.60 -5.72
CA LEU A 734 18.58 -15.21 -6.08
C LEU A 734 19.17 -14.29 -5.02
N TRP A 735 19.85 -13.23 -5.43
CA TRP A 735 20.38 -12.22 -4.52
C TRP A 735 20.01 -10.81 -5.01
N PHE A 736 19.33 -10.07 -4.14
CA PHE A 736 19.11 -8.64 -4.28
C PHE A 736 20.22 -7.89 -3.57
N ASP A 737 21.04 -7.20 -4.35
CA ASP A 737 22.07 -6.29 -3.87
C ASP A 737 21.42 -4.98 -3.40
N ILE A 738 21.19 -4.86 -2.09
CA ILE A 738 20.35 -3.78 -1.54
C ILE A 738 21.03 -2.41 -1.47
N ASP A 739 22.35 -2.33 -1.64
CA ASP A 739 23.08 -1.07 -1.79
C ASP A 739 23.48 -0.76 -3.24
N ASP A 740 23.40 -1.73 -4.17
CA ASP A 740 23.45 -1.50 -5.63
C ASP A 740 22.05 -1.50 -6.28
N ALA A 741 21.18 -0.61 -5.79
CA ALA A 741 19.85 -0.34 -6.34
C ALA A 741 18.92 -1.56 -6.47
N ASN A 742 19.04 -2.54 -5.56
CA ASN A 742 18.29 -3.79 -5.56
C ASN A 742 18.49 -4.61 -6.85
N LYS A 743 19.68 -4.55 -7.46
CA LYS A 743 20.00 -5.38 -8.62
C LYS A 743 19.86 -6.86 -8.24
N LEU A 744 19.16 -7.58 -9.10
CA LEU A 744 18.92 -9.01 -8.93
C LEU A 744 20.01 -9.83 -9.64
N TYR A 745 20.67 -10.68 -8.89
CA TYR A 745 21.65 -11.66 -9.36
C TYR A 745 21.09 -13.08 -9.17
N THR A 746 21.45 -13.99 -10.07
CA THR A 746 21.20 -15.43 -9.91
C THR A 746 22.55 -16.14 -9.77
N PHE A 747 22.69 -17.04 -8.81
CA PHE A 747 23.90 -17.83 -8.64
C PHE A 747 23.94 -18.93 -9.71
N ARG A 748 24.94 -18.88 -10.59
CA ARG A 748 25.12 -19.89 -11.64
C ARG A 748 26.58 -20.27 -11.80
N SER A 749 26.84 -21.56 -11.89
CA SER A 749 28.17 -22.15 -12.08
C SER A 749 29.21 -21.61 -11.09
N GLY A 750 28.81 -21.41 -9.82
CA GLY A 750 29.68 -20.91 -8.77
C GLY A 750 29.89 -19.39 -8.74
N VAL A 751 29.14 -18.61 -9.53
CA VAL A 751 29.27 -17.14 -9.60
C VAL A 751 27.90 -16.46 -9.60
N TRP A 752 27.78 -15.35 -8.88
CA TRP A 752 26.61 -14.47 -8.93
C TRP A 752 26.56 -13.70 -10.26
N THR A 753 25.56 -14.01 -11.10
CA THR A 753 25.39 -13.40 -12.42
C THR A 753 24.18 -12.46 -12.43
N LEU A 754 24.35 -11.21 -12.86
CA LEU A 754 23.27 -10.22 -12.92
C LEU A 754 22.14 -10.72 -13.85
N THR A 755 20.91 -10.73 -13.34
CA THR A 755 19.72 -11.28 -14.01
C THR A 755 18.64 -10.22 -14.26
N ALA A 756 18.83 -8.98 -13.78
CA ALA A 756 17.89 -7.89 -14.00
C ALA A 756 17.66 -7.59 -15.50
N ASP A 757 16.45 -7.14 -15.82
CA ASP A 757 16.06 -6.73 -17.17
C ASP A 757 16.88 -5.52 -17.64
N THR A 758 17.85 -5.79 -18.51
CA THR A 758 18.74 -4.77 -19.09
C THR A 758 17.98 -3.73 -19.91
N ARG A 759 16.70 -3.95 -20.24
CA ARG A 759 15.86 -2.97 -20.94
C ARG A 759 15.52 -1.75 -20.09
N VAL A 760 15.44 -1.88 -18.76
CA VAL A 760 15.21 -0.72 -17.88
C VAL A 760 16.47 0.15 -17.81
N ALA A 761 17.64 -0.47 -17.68
CA ALA A 761 18.92 0.24 -17.77
C ALA A 761 19.13 0.88 -19.17
N ALA A 762 18.74 0.18 -20.24
CA ALA A 762 18.75 0.72 -21.60
C ALA A 762 17.73 1.85 -21.78
N ALA A 763 16.56 1.78 -21.16
CA ALA A 763 15.54 2.83 -21.18
C ALA A 763 15.98 4.07 -20.39
N VAL A 764 16.66 3.90 -19.24
CA VAL A 764 17.28 5.00 -18.49
C VAL A 764 18.45 5.60 -19.27
N THR A 765 19.27 4.78 -19.93
CA THR A 765 20.35 5.27 -20.82
C THR A 765 19.78 6.01 -22.03
N ALA A 766 18.68 5.52 -22.61
CA ALA A 766 17.98 6.16 -23.71
C ALA A 766 17.28 7.45 -23.26
N ALA A 767 16.71 7.48 -22.05
CA ALA A 767 16.12 8.67 -21.45
C ALA A 767 17.19 9.71 -21.08
N ALA A 768 18.34 9.28 -20.55
CA ALA A 768 19.50 10.14 -20.30
C ALA A 768 20.12 10.63 -21.62
N GLY A 769 20.15 9.81 -22.67
CA GLY A 769 20.55 10.21 -24.02
C GLY A 769 19.56 11.20 -24.65
N ALA A 770 18.26 11.00 -24.46
CA ALA A 770 17.21 11.92 -24.87
C ALA A 770 17.26 13.22 -24.07
N GLN A 771 17.56 13.15 -22.78
CA GLN A 771 17.76 14.31 -21.91
C GLN A 771 19.04 15.05 -22.28
N ALA A 772 20.17 14.39 -22.53
CA ALA A 772 21.38 15.04 -23.05
C ALA A 772 21.17 15.67 -24.44
N THR A 773 20.31 15.06 -25.27
CA THR A 773 19.90 15.63 -26.56
C THR A 773 18.97 16.84 -26.38
N ALA A 774 18.10 16.83 -25.37
CA ALA A 774 17.22 17.95 -25.02
C ALA A 774 17.95 19.08 -24.24
N ASP A 775 18.97 18.72 -23.47
CA ASP A 775 19.86 19.59 -22.69
C ASP A 775 21.00 20.16 -23.54
N GLY A 776 21.16 19.69 -24.79
CA GLY A 776 21.85 20.37 -25.89
C GLY A 776 21.14 21.67 -26.30
N LYS A 777 20.67 22.45 -25.33
CA LYS A 777 20.08 23.77 -25.53
C LYS A 777 21.09 24.66 -26.22
N VAL A 778 20.63 25.29 -27.29
CA VAL A 778 21.33 26.35 -28.00
C VAL A 778 21.70 27.46 -27.01
N THR A 779 22.97 27.53 -26.64
CA THR A 779 23.49 28.60 -25.77
C THR A 779 23.73 29.83 -26.64
N THR A 780 23.23 30.99 -26.20
CA THR A 780 23.40 32.25 -26.94
C THR A 780 24.50 33.09 -26.29
N PHE A 781 25.63 33.22 -26.97
CA PHE A 781 26.76 34.04 -26.55
C PHE A 781 26.61 35.46 -27.08
N TYR A 782 27.01 36.46 -26.28
CA TYR A 782 27.08 37.86 -26.69
C TYR A 782 28.47 38.40 -26.33
N SER A 783 29.35 38.54 -27.33
CA SER A 783 30.76 38.94 -27.11
C SER A 783 31.34 39.59 -28.36
N THR A 784 32.54 40.18 -28.28
CA THR A 784 33.25 40.73 -29.45
C THR A 784 34.22 39.73 -30.10
N SER A 785 34.75 38.78 -29.33
CA SER A 785 35.63 37.71 -29.79
C SER A 785 34.90 36.36 -29.89
N THR A 786 35.32 35.51 -30.82
CA THR A 786 34.72 34.19 -31.08
C THR A 786 34.70 33.33 -29.81
N PRO A 787 33.52 32.93 -29.32
CA PRO A 787 33.40 32.03 -28.18
C PRO A 787 33.68 30.58 -28.61
N THR A 788 34.06 29.76 -27.65
CA THR A 788 34.12 28.31 -27.86
C THR A 788 32.70 27.75 -27.80
N ALA A 789 32.25 27.12 -28.88
CA ALA A 789 30.92 26.50 -28.90
C ALA A 789 30.84 25.32 -27.94
N THR A 790 29.68 25.15 -27.31
CA THR A 790 29.42 24.10 -26.33
C THR A 790 28.53 22.99 -26.88
N ALA A 791 27.68 23.28 -27.87
CA ALA A 791 26.80 22.31 -28.51
C ALA A 791 26.48 22.69 -29.98
N LEU A 792 26.05 21.70 -30.77
CA LEU A 792 25.57 21.90 -32.14
C LEU A 792 24.38 22.86 -32.16
N GLY A 793 24.48 23.92 -32.95
CA GLY A 793 23.41 24.89 -33.10
C GLY A 793 23.42 26.05 -32.12
N ASP A 794 24.41 26.14 -31.22
CA ASP A 794 24.66 27.32 -30.39
C ASP A 794 24.65 28.61 -31.20
N LEU A 795 24.21 29.72 -30.60
CA LEU A 795 24.13 31.03 -31.24
C LEU A 795 25.18 31.96 -30.65
N TRP A 796 25.79 32.79 -31.48
CA TRP A 796 26.72 33.81 -31.05
C TRP A 796 26.43 35.11 -31.77
N TYR A 797 26.09 36.14 -31.01
CA TYR A 797 26.04 37.50 -31.50
C TYR A 797 27.39 38.17 -31.28
N ASN A 798 28.12 38.43 -32.38
CA ASN A 798 29.33 39.21 -32.35
C ASN A 798 28.98 40.70 -32.27
N SER A 799 29.11 41.28 -31.08
CA SER A 799 28.78 42.68 -30.79
C SER A 799 29.74 43.71 -31.42
N SER A 800 30.86 43.27 -31.99
CA SER A 800 31.77 44.16 -32.75
C SER A 800 31.44 44.22 -34.25
N THR A 801 30.88 43.14 -34.80
CA THR A 801 30.53 43.06 -36.24
C THR A 801 29.02 43.03 -36.49
N ASN A 802 28.20 43.02 -35.44
CA ASN A 802 26.74 42.91 -35.46
C ASN A 802 26.20 41.67 -36.21
N GLN A 803 26.99 40.59 -36.22
CA GLN A 803 26.66 39.34 -36.90
C GLN A 803 26.17 38.30 -35.91
N LEU A 804 25.04 37.67 -36.22
CA LEU A 804 24.58 36.45 -35.55
C LEU A 804 25.12 35.23 -36.30
N ARG A 805 25.87 34.40 -35.57
CA ARG A 805 26.42 33.15 -36.06
C ARG A 805 25.80 31.98 -35.32
N ARG A 806 25.71 30.83 -35.99
CA ARG A 806 25.27 29.56 -35.44
C ARG A 806 26.38 28.52 -35.58
N TRP A 807 26.65 27.76 -34.53
CA TRP A 807 27.63 26.68 -34.58
C TRP A 807 27.11 25.51 -35.42
N SER A 808 27.85 25.11 -36.45
CA SER A 808 27.48 24.02 -37.36
C SER A 808 27.90 22.62 -36.87
N GLY A 809 28.60 22.57 -35.73
CA GLY A 809 29.26 21.36 -35.22
C GLY A 809 30.78 21.39 -35.42
N SER A 810 31.27 22.16 -36.40
CA SER A 810 32.70 22.30 -36.69
C SER A 810 33.17 23.74 -36.90
N SER A 811 32.26 24.69 -37.20
CA SER A 811 32.59 26.10 -37.37
C SER A 811 31.42 27.03 -37.05
N TRP A 812 31.71 28.29 -36.70
CA TRP A 812 30.71 29.33 -36.50
C TRP A 812 30.27 29.92 -37.84
N VAL A 813 29.11 29.51 -38.32
CA VAL A 813 28.55 29.94 -39.60
C VAL A 813 27.64 31.14 -39.38
N GLN A 814 27.78 32.19 -40.17
CA GLN A 814 26.91 33.36 -40.09
C GLN A 814 25.51 33.01 -40.59
N VAL A 815 24.48 33.33 -39.79
CA VAL A 815 23.08 32.98 -40.09
C VAL A 815 22.18 34.21 -40.21
N ALA A 816 22.57 35.34 -39.61
CA ALA A 816 21.91 36.62 -39.84
C ALA A 816 22.88 37.76 -39.52
N THR A 817 22.66 38.92 -40.13
CA THR A 817 23.39 40.14 -39.79
C THR A 817 22.35 41.20 -39.48
N ILE A 818 22.20 41.58 -38.21
CA ILE A 818 21.29 42.66 -37.83
C ILE A 818 22.05 43.96 -38.01
N GLY A 819 21.60 44.80 -38.94
CA GLY A 819 22.34 46.00 -39.36
C GLY A 819 23.41 45.76 -40.43
N ALA A 820 23.31 44.69 -41.21
CA ALA A 820 24.17 44.50 -42.39
C ALA A 820 23.97 45.65 -43.37
N ASP A 821 25.07 46.31 -43.73
CA ASP A 821 25.14 47.21 -44.86
C ASP A 821 25.04 46.40 -46.17
N TRP A 822 24.36 46.96 -47.17
CA TRP A 822 24.00 46.31 -48.44
C TRP A 822 25.20 45.73 -49.20
N ALA A 823 26.41 46.24 -48.92
CA ALA A 823 27.59 45.93 -49.69
C ALA A 823 28.32 44.62 -49.31
N THR A 824 28.08 43.99 -48.14
CA THR A 824 29.02 42.92 -47.69
C THR A 824 28.44 41.62 -47.15
N ASN A 825 27.17 41.49 -46.75
CA ASN A 825 26.79 40.28 -45.98
C ASN A 825 25.31 39.84 -46.03
N ILE A 826 24.68 39.88 -47.20
CA ILE A 826 23.40 39.18 -47.43
C ILE A 826 23.67 37.97 -48.35
N ALA A 827 23.64 36.76 -47.78
CA ALA A 827 23.54 35.54 -48.59
C ALA A 827 22.08 35.35 -49.02
N ASN A 828 21.86 34.80 -50.23
CA ASN A 828 20.56 34.65 -50.91
C ASN A 828 19.90 35.95 -51.40
N ILE A 829 20.70 36.94 -51.80
CA ILE A 829 20.19 38.04 -52.64
C ILE A 829 19.63 37.41 -53.94
N PRO A 830 18.35 37.64 -54.30
CA PRO A 830 17.83 37.22 -55.59
C PRO A 830 18.74 37.77 -56.69
N THR A 831 19.11 36.93 -57.66
CA THR A 831 20.02 37.32 -58.77
C THR A 831 19.63 38.65 -59.43
N GLU A 832 18.35 38.97 -59.42
CA GLU A 832 17.73 40.24 -59.85
C GLU A 832 18.35 41.50 -59.27
N VAL A 833 18.97 41.42 -58.10
CA VAL A 833 19.51 42.57 -57.37
C VAL A 833 21.00 42.78 -57.68
N ASN A 834 21.72 41.73 -58.10
CA ASN A 834 23.16 41.79 -58.36
C ASN A 834 23.57 41.50 -59.81
N ASP A 835 22.63 41.10 -60.68
CA ASP A 835 22.89 40.79 -62.09
C ASP A 835 22.94 42.01 -63.01
N GLY A 836 22.97 43.22 -62.43
CA GLY A 836 23.10 44.48 -63.15
C GLY A 836 21.78 45.17 -63.48
N ARG A 837 20.63 44.49 -63.40
CA ARG A 837 19.32 45.06 -63.74
C ARG A 837 18.97 46.33 -62.95
N ILE A 838 19.32 46.38 -61.66
CA ILE A 838 19.08 47.56 -60.81
C ILE A 838 20.05 48.70 -61.13
N GLY A 839 21.33 48.39 -61.37
CA GLY A 839 22.34 49.40 -61.74
C GLY A 839 22.05 50.06 -63.09
N ASP A 840 21.49 49.30 -64.03
CA ASP A 840 21.06 49.82 -65.32
C ASP A 840 19.85 50.76 -65.21
N GLY A 841 19.02 50.63 -64.17
CA GLY A 841 17.82 51.43 -63.93
C GLY A 841 18.02 52.70 -63.10
N LEU A 842 19.20 52.93 -62.51
CA LEU A 842 19.47 54.06 -61.61
C LEU A 842 20.58 54.98 -62.13
N ASN A 843 20.43 56.28 -61.89
CA ASN A 843 21.47 57.29 -62.09
C ASN A 843 22.52 57.20 -60.96
N PRO A 844 23.73 57.75 -61.16
CA PRO A 844 24.76 57.79 -60.11
C PRO A 844 24.35 58.51 -58.81
N ASP A 845 23.31 59.36 -58.88
CA ASP A 845 22.74 60.08 -57.72
C ASP A 845 21.63 59.30 -56.99
N GLY A 846 21.34 58.06 -57.42
CA GLY A 846 20.32 57.19 -56.83
C GLY A 846 18.90 57.46 -57.30
N THR A 847 18.68 58.41 -58.22
CA THR A 847 17.36 58.58 -58.87
C THR A 847 17.13 57.53 -59.95
N ILE A 848 15.86 57.18 -60.21
CA ILE A 848 15.51 56.24 -61.29
C ILE A 848 15.76 56.91 -62.64
N LYS A 849 16.50 56.25 -63.54
CA LYS A 849 16.67 56.71 -64.93
C LYS A 849 15.30 56.84 -65.59
N PRO A 850 14.90 58.02 -66.10
CA PRO A 850 13.64 58.17 -66.80
C PRO A 850 13.61 57.25 -68.04
N MET A 851 12.49 56.52 -68.25
CA MET A 851 12.13 55.77 -69.47
C MET A 851 12.58 54.30 -69.68
N ARG A 852 12.77 53.43 -68.65
CA ARG A 852 12.75 51.94 -68.86
C ARG A 852 12.25 51.06 -67.70
N VAL A 853 11.15 51.40 -67.02
CA VAL A 853 10.35 50.34 -66.36
C VAL A 853 9.40 49.75 -67.42
N GLY A 854 9.94 48.87 -68.26
CA GLY A 854 9.16 48.04 -69.16
C GLY A 854 8.95 46.67 -68.52
N THR A 855 7.85 46.48 -67.79
CA THR A 855 7.36 45.14 -67.41
C THR A 855 5.94 44.97 -67.91
N THR A 856 5.68 43.84 -68.55
CA THR A 856 4.50 43.47 -69.36
C THR A 856 3.14 43.60 -68.66
N ALA A 857 3.11 43.79 -67.33
CA ALA A 857 1.88 43.85 -66.53
C ALA A 857 1.28 45.28 -66.34
N MET A 858 1.89 46.33 -66.90
CA MET A 858 1.36 47.71 -66.84
C MET A 858 1.04 48.30 -68.22
N ILE A 859 0.83 47.45 -69.22
CA ILE A 859 0.28 47.85 -70.53
C ILE A 859 -1.12 47.25 -70.72
N ASP A 860 -1.49 46.23 -69.93
CA ASP A 860 -2.77 45.51 -70.07
C ASP A 860 -3.99 46.19 -69.43
N ASN A 861 -3.85 47.42 -68.89
CA ASN A 861 -5.01 48.19 -68.44
C ASN A 861 -4.95 49.71 -68.70
N SER A 862 -4.06 50.16 -69.58
CA SER A 862 -4.12 51.49 -70.18
C SER A 862 -3.66 51.44 -71.63
N VAL A 863 -4.30 50.58 -72.43
CA VAL A 863 -4.10 50.51 -73.88
C VAL A 863 -4.73 51.79 -74.46
N SER A 864 -3.95 52.85 -74.53
CA SER A 864 -4.37 54.13 -75.07
C SER A 864 -3.28 54.66 -75.99
N LYS A 865 -3.49 54.50 -77.30
CA LYS A 865 -2.60 55.07 -78.32
C LYS A 865 -2.94 56.54 -78.50
N THR A 866 -2.05 57.41 -78.04
CA THR A 866 -2.16 58.85 -78.21
C THR A 866 -1.42 59.32 -79.45
N PHE A 867 -1.96 60.31 -80.14
CA PHE A 867 -1.27 61.04 -81.19
C PHE A 867 -1.46 62.55 -81.00
N GLY A 868 -0.53 63.32 -81.54
CA GLY A 868 -0.58 64.77 -81.63
C GLY A 868 0.03 65.20 -82.95
N VAL A 869 -0.66 66.07 -83.69
CA VAL A 869 -0.15 66.67 -84.91
C VAL A 869 -0.47 68.15 -84.91
N THR A 870 0.48 68.97 -85.30
CA THR A 870 0.31 70.43 -85.44
C THR A 870 0.51 70.82 -86.90
N SER A 871 -0.12 71.90 -87.35
CA SER A 871 -0.08 72.30 -88.76
C SER A 871 1.31 72.82 -89.10
N ALA A 872 1.83 72.42 -90.26
CA ALA A 872 3.17 72.83 -90.70
C ALA A 872 3.19 74.21 -91.41
N GLY A 873 2.06 74.92 -91.47
CA GLY A 873 1.95 76.24 -92.10
C GLY A 873 0.53 76.80 -92.09
N THR A 874 0.36 78.03 -92.56
CA THR A 874 -0.94 78.72 -92.58
C THR A 874 -1.83 78.21 -93.71
N LEU A 875 -3.04 77.76 -93.39
CA LEU A 875 -4.07 77.38 -94.37
C LEU A 875 -5.01 78.58 -94.61
N THR A 876 -5.10 79.06 -95.85
CA THR A 876 -5.99 80.17 -96.22
C THR A 876 -7.38 79.68 -96.62
N GLY A 877 -8.40 80.49 -96.39
CA GLY A 877 -9.78 80.20 -96.74
C GLY A 877 -9.95 80.01 -98.25
N SER A 878 -10.95 79.25 -98.68
CA SER A 878 -11.26 79.07 -100.10
C SER A 878 -12.26 80.09 -100.64
N GLY A 879 -12.88 80.88 -99.76
CA GLY A 879 -13.94 81.82 -100.10
C GLY A 879 -15.29 81.22 -100.49
N SER A 880 -15.40 79.89 -100.53
CA SER A 880 -16.64 79.17 -100.86
C SER A 880 -17.28 78.48 -99.65
N TYR A 881 -16.73 78.67 -98.44
CA TYR A 881 -17.11 77.92 -97.23
C TYR A 881 -17.07 76.39 -97.43
N ALA A 882 -16.12 75.94 -98.27
CA ALA A 882 -15.84 74.54 -98.51
C ALA A 882 -14.83 74.01 -97.49
N TRP A 883 -15.05 72.78 -97.01
CA TRP A 883 -14.17 72.10 -96.06
C TRP A 883 -12.82 71.74 -96.69
N GLN A 884 -11.75 72.14 -96.02
CA GLN A 884 -10.36 71.83 -96.37
C GLN A 884 -9.73 71.03 -95.24
N ASP A 885 -8.87 70.06 -95.55
CA ASP A 885 -8.12 69.30 -94.55
C ASP A 885 -7.04 70.19 -93.94
N ALA A 886 -7.20 70.56 -92.67
CA ALA A 886 -6.20 71.32 -91.94
C ALA A 886 -5.11 70.41 -91.38
N LEU A 887 -5.51 69.26 -90.82
CA LEU A 887 -4.62 68.25 -90.27
C LEU A 887 -5.12 66.85 -90.60
N SER A 888 -4.21 65.91 -90.77
CA SER A 888 -4.52 64.49 -90.97
C SER A 888 -3.52 63.64 -90.19
N TYR A 889 -4.01 62.63 -89.49
CA TYR A 889 -3.20 61.64 -88.82
C TYR A 889 -3.85 60.26 -88.94
N THR A 890 -3.05 59.23 -89.17
CA THR A 890 -3.51 57.85 -89.28
C THR A 890 -3.07 57.07 -88.04
N ILE A 891 -4.04 56.54 -87.30
CA ILE A 891 -3.82 55.74 -86.08
C ILE A 891 -4.21 54.29 -86.33
N LEU A 892 -3.33 53.35 -85.95
CA LEU A 892 -3.64 51.94 -85.93
C LEU A 892 -4.24 51.54 -84.57
N MET A 893 -5.51 51.15 -84.56
CA MET A 893 -6.20 50.59 -83.42
C MET A 893 -6.07 49.07 -83.45
N ASP A 894 -5.42 48.47 -82.44
CA ASP A 894 -5.20 47.01 -82.42
C ASP A 894 -6.49 46.24 -82.07
N GLU A 895 -7.45 46.90 -81.44
CA GLU A 895 -8.75 46.35 -81.03
C GLU A 895 -9.90 47.34 -81.37
N PRO A 896 -11.18 46.91 -81.38
CA PRO A 896 -12.30 47.83 -81.53
C PRO A 896 -12.43 48.81 -80.35
N GLY A 897 -12.76 50.08 -80.61
CA GLY A 897 -12.82 51.11 -79.58
C GLY A 897 -13.27 52.48 -80.05
N GLN A 898 -13.36 53.44 -79.12
CA GLN A 898 -13.67 54.84 -79.43
C GLN A 898 -12.37 55.67 -79.46
N ILE A 899 -12.32 56.74 -80.25
CA ILE A 899 -11.23 57.71 -80.22
C ILE A 899 -11.76 59.00 -79.59
N LEU A 900 -11.11 59.46 -78.53
CA LEU A 900 -11.31 60.81 -78.01
C LEU A 900 -10.40 61.77 -78.76
N LEU A 901 -10.99 62.77 -79.40
CA LEU A 901 -10.33 63.74 -80.26
C LEU A 901 -10.45 65.13 -79.66
N TRP A 902 -9.36 65.89 -79.72
CA TRP A 902 -9.28 67.28 -79.31
C TRP A 902 -8.49 68.07 -80.35
N ALA A 903 -8.94 69.26 -80.71
CA ALA A 903 -8.14 70.17 -81.51
C ALA A 903 -8.33 71.60 -81.04
N ASP A 904 -7.23 72.33 -81.05
CA ASP A 904 -7.19 73.76 -80.81
C ASP A 904 -6.64 74.43 -82.05
N ILE A 905 -7.28 75.52 -82.45
CA ILE A 905 -6.84 76.31 -83.59
C ILE A 905 -6.78 77.78 -83.27
N GLN A 906 -5.91 78.50 -83.97
CA GLN A 906 -5.94 79.95 -84.07
C GLN A 906 -6.16 80.38 -85.51
N GLN A 907 -7.14 81.25 -85.71
CA GLN A 907 -7.49 81.74 -87.04
C GLN A 907 -7.58 83.27 -87.04
N ALA A 908 -6.95 83.89 -88.04
CA ALA A 908 -6.88 85.32 -88.22
C ALA A 908 -7.82 85.76 -89.36
N TYR A 909 -8.59 86.81 -89.11
CA TYR A 909 -9.38 87.54 -90.10
C TYR A 909 -8.50 88.68 -90.66
N ALA A 910 -8.09 88.61 -91.92
CA ALA A 910 -7.53 89.80 -92.58
C ALA A 910 -8.66 90.82 -92.82
N SER A 911 -8.33 92.11 -92.91
CA SER A 911 -9.27 93.25 -92.80
C SER A 911 -10.28 93.39 -93.96
N GLY A 912 -11.22 92.46 -94.10
CA GLY A 912 -12.23 92.39 -95.16
C GLY A 912 -13.69 92.32 -94.65
N THR A 913 -14.65 92.73 -95.49
CA THR A 913 -16.07 92.94 -95.14
C THR A 913 -16.80 91.72 -94.53
N LEU A 914 -17.51 91.90 -93.41
CA LEU A 914 -18.36 90.89 -92.77
C LEU A 914 -19.57 90.42 -93.62
N PRO A 915 -20.16 89.25 -93.32
CA PRO A 915 -19.81 88.35 -92.22
C PRO A 915 -18.71 87.37 -92.60
N MET A 916 -17.55 87.48 -91.97
CA MET A 916 -16.45 86.51 -92.06
C MET A 916 -16.70 85.43 -91.01
N SER A 917 -16.86 84.19 -91.44
CA SER A 917 -17.11 83.06 -90.56
C SER A 917 -16.21 81.90 -90.92
N TRP A 918 -15.93 81.09 -89.92
CA TRP A 918 -15.13 79.88 -90.06
C TRP A 918 -15.72 78.77 -89.22
N GLN A 919 -15.42 77.53 -89.61
CA GLN A 919 -15.76 76.36 -88.83
C GLN A 919 -14.63 75.33 -88.89
N ILE A 920 -14.57 74.50 -87.85
CA ILE A 920 -13.78 73.28 -87.74
C ILE A 920 -14.66 72.06 -87.47
N ARG A 921 -14.22 70.91 -87.94
CA ARG A 921 -14.83 69.61 -87.62
C ARG A 921 -13.80 68.49 -87.68
N PHE A 922 -14.09 67.38 -87.02
CA PHE A 922 -13.36 66.13 -87.20
C PHE A 922 -14.03 65.22 -88.20
N LEU A 923 -13.23 64.55 -89.01
CA LEU A 923 -13.61 63.35 -89.75
C LEU A 923 -12.77 62.18 -89.27
N VAL A 924 -13.39 61.02 -89.13
CA VAL A 924 -12.70 59.74 -88.97
C VAL A 924 -13.15 58.83 -90.10
N ASP A 925 -12.19 58.36 -90.91
CA ASP A 925 -12.41 57.60 -92.15
C ASP A 925 -13.42 58.26 -93.09
N GLY A 926 -13.34 59.58 -93.21
CA GLY A 926 -14.22 60.38 -94.05
C GLY A 926 -15.60 60.70 -93.43
N SER A 927 -15.96 60.09 -92.31
CA SER A 927 -17.24 60.36 -91.62
C SER A 927 -17.09 61.45 -90.57
N GLN A 928 -17.98 62.46 -90.58
CA GLN A 928 -17.93 63.56 -89.62
C GLN A 928 -18.26 63.09 -88.20
N VAL A 929 -17.46 63.50 -87.22
CA VAL A 929 -17.67 63.19 -85.80
C VAL A 929 -18.27 64.38 -85.08
N GLY A 930 -19.54 64.23 -84.69
CA GLY A 930 -20.32 65.28 -84.02
C GLY A 930 -20.59 66.51 -84.90
N THR A 931 -21.10 67.58 -84.30
CA THR A 931 -21.40 68.83 -85.03
C THR A 931 -20.15 69.69 -85.21
N PRO A 932 -20.00 70.44 -86.32
CA PRO A 932 -18.91 71.39 -86.48
C PRO A 932 -19.00 72.53 -85.46
N LYS A 933 -17.86 73.07 -85.04
CA LYS A 933 -17.76 74.30 -84.23
C LYS A 933 -17.24 75.43 -85.10
N GLY A 934 -17.68 76.65 -84.89
CA GLY A 934 -17.15 77.81 -85.61
C GLY A 934 -17.40 79.12 -84.90
N GLY A 935 -16.79 80.17 -85.43
CA GLY A 935 -16.91 81.54 -84.97
C GLY A 935 -17.10 82.50 -86.15
N ALA A 936 -17.53 83.72 -85.84
CA ALA A 936 -17.62 84.82 -86.79
C ALA A 936 -17.24 86.12 -86.07
N GLY A 937 -16.44 86.98 -86.71
CA GLY A 937 -15.90 88.16 -86.06
C GLY A 937 -14.85 88.90 -86.88
N TRP A 938 -14.19 89.86 -86.23
CA TRP A 938 -13.08 90.65 -86.77
C TRP A 938 -11.84 90.44 -85.88
N GLY A 939 -10.64 90.31 -86.46
CA GLY A 939 -9.38 90.19 -85.71
C GLY A 939 -8.79 88.77 -85.67
N THR A 940 -8.43 88.27 -84.49
CA THR A 940 -7.94 86.88 -84.32
C THR A 940 -8.88 86.15 -83.39
N ASP A 941 -9.24 84.92 -83.75
CA ASP A 941 -10.15 84.07 -82.98
C ASP A 941 -9.51 82.70 -82.74
N SER A 942 -9.91 82.04 -81.66
CA SER A 942 -9.37 80.75 -81.25
C SER A 942 -10.49 79.74 -81.07
N GLY A 943 -10.24 78.52 -81.53
CA GLY A 943 -11.25 77.48 -81.66
C GLY A 943 -10.82 76.16 -81.08
N SER A 944 -11.42 75.73 -79.98
CA SER A 944 -11.23 74.39 -79.43
C SER A 944 -12.42 73.47 -79.73
N ILE A 945 -12.20 72.28 -80.27
CA ILE A 945 -13.25 71.27 -80.46
C ILE A 945 -12.80 69.93 -79.87
N GLN A 946 -13.65 69.35 -79.02
CA GLN A 946 -13.47 67.99 -78.50
C GLN A 946 -14.63 67.10 -78.95
N ARG A 947 -14.33 65.91 -79.44
CA ARG A 947 -15.33 64.91 -79.86
C ARG A 947 -14.87 63.51 -79.45
N ILE A 948 -15.82 62.62 -79.21
CA ILE A 948 -15.55 61.19 -79.11
C ILE A 948 -16.23 60.48 -80.27
N THR A 949 -15.54 59.54 -80.91
CA THR A 949 -16.15 58.74 -81.97
C THR A 949 -17.17 57.77 -81.38
N ASN A 950 -18.10 57.27 -82.19
CA ASN A 950 -18.72 55.99 -81.89
C ASN A 950 -17.65 54.87 -81.93
N SER A 951 -17.98 53.68 -81.43
CA SER A 951 -17.03 52.57 -81.46
C SER A 951 -16.65 52.23 -82.90
N LEU A 952 -15.35 52.25 -83.18
CA LEU A 952 -14.69 51.84 -84.42
C LEU A 952 -14.20 50.39 -84.25
N SER A 953 -14.01 49.70 -85.37
CA SER A 953 -13.42 48.35 -85.38
C SER A 953 -11.92 48.40 -85.08
N ALA A 954 -11.29 47.24 -84.88
CA ALA A 954 -9.83 47.17 -84.97
C ALA A 954 -9.39 47.50 -86.41
N GLY A 955 -8.26 48.17 -86.56
CA GLY A 955 -7.69 48.54 -87.85
C GLY A 955 -7.10 49.95 -87.90
N THR A 956 -6.65 50.33 -89.08
CA THR A 956 -6.07 51.65 -89.34
C THR A 956 -7.17 52.67 -89.63
N HIS A 957 -7.28 53.69 -88.79
CA HIS A 957 -8.26 54.76 -88.92
C HIS A 957 -7.57 56.10 -89.20
N THR A 958 -8.06 56.86 -90.17
CA THR A 958 -7.53 58.19 -90.50
C THR A 958 -8.40 59.27 -89.90
N VAL A 959 -7.83 60.02 -88.97
CA VAL A 959 -8.46 61.18 -88.32
C VAL A 959 -8.01 62.45 -89.03
N LYS A 960 -8.96 63.30 -89.40
CA LYS A 960 -8.71 64.61 -90.00
C LYS A 960 -9.40 65.71 -89.23
N LEU A 961 -8.67 66.80 -88.97
CA LEU A 961 -9.28 68.08 -88.63
C LEU A 961 -9.48 68.84 -89.93
N GLN A 962 -10.72 69.16 -90.25
CA GLN A 962 -11.06 70.02 -91.36
C GLN A 962 -11.40 71.42 -90.87
N TRP A 963 -11.02 72.42 -91.65
CA TRP A 963 -11.35 73.82 -91.44
C TRP A 963 -11.97 74.39 -92.72
N ARG A 964 -12.89 75.33 -92.57
CA ARG A 964 -13.43 76.11 -93.68
C ARG A 964 -13.64 77.55 -93.28
N ALA A 965 -13.53 78.44 -94.24
CA ALA A 965 -13.88 79.83 -94.11
C ALA A 965 -14.55 80.36 -95.38
N ASN A 966 -15.39 81.38 -95.23
CA ASN A 966 -16.29 81.84 -96.29
C ASN A 966 -15.69 82.96 -97.14
N THR A 967 -14.49 83.43 -96.80
CA THR A 967 -13.63 84.26 -97.65
C THR A 967 -12.20 83.70 -97.62
N THR A 968 -11.42 84.01 -98.66
CA THR A 968 -10.00 83.68 -98.77
C THR A 968 -9.12 84.47 -97.80
N ASP A 969 -9.69 85.52 -97.21
CA ASP A 969 -8.98 86.45 -96.32
C ASP A 969 -8.83 85.93 -94.88
N LEU A 970 -9.35 84.73 -94.57
CA LEU A 970 -9.09 84.08 -93.27
C LEU A 970 -7.91 83.13 -93.43
N GLY A 971 -6.99 83.18 -92.47
CA GLY A 971 -5.85 82.26 -92.38
C GLY A 971 -5.87 81.50 -91.06
N LEU A 972 -5.80 80.19 -91.13
CA LEU A 972 -5.59 79.28 -89.99
C LEU A 972 -4.08 79.09 -89.81
N SER A 973 -3.46 79.71 -88.81
CA SER A 973 -1.99 79.69 -88.65
C SER A 973 -1.48 78.59 -87.71
N ASP A 974 -2.25 78.21 -86.69
CA ASP A 974 -1.77 77.31 -85.63
C ASP A 974 -2.87 76.32 -85.24
N ALA A 975 -3.02 75.25 -86.03
CA ALA A 975 -3.89 74.14 -85.70
C ALA A 975 -3.10 73.04 -85.01
N ALA A 976 -3.63 72.53 -83.91
CA ALA A 976 -3.13 71.34 -83.23
C ALA A 976 -4.29 70.36 -83.07
N MET A 977 -4.08 69.10 -83.41
CA MET A 977 -5.01 68.00 -83.17
C MET A 977 -4.32 66.93 -82.34
N PHE A 978 -4.94 66.57 -81.22
CA PHE A 978 -4.56 65.46 -80.36
C PHE A 978 -5.69 64.45 -80.31
N GLY A 979 -5.34 63.18 -80.19
CA GLY A 979 -6.33 62.14 -79.98
C GLY A 979 -5.78 60.99 -79.18
N MET A 980 -6.69 60.26 -78.53
CA MET A 980 -6.38 59.05 -77.79
C MET A 980 -7.41 57.99 -78.13
N GLY A 981 -6.96 56.87 -78.71
CA GLY A 981 -7.80 55.69 -78.90
C GLY A 981 -8.02 55.00 -77.56
N ARG A 982 -9.28 54.85 -77.14
CA ARG A 982 -9.72 54.09 -75.96
C ARG A 982 -10.49 52.87 -76.43
N PHE A 983 -9.99 51.68 -76.12
CA PHE A 983 -10.68 50.43 -76.46
C PHE A 983 -11.85 50.21 -75.49
N ASN A 984 -13.02 49.86 -76.04
CA ASN A 984 -14.18 49.50 -75.22
C ASN A 984 -13.99 48.04 -74.79
N LYS A 985 -13.53 47.81 -73.55
CA LYS A 985 -13.84 46.56 -72.84
C LYS A 985 -15.10 46.76 -72.02
#